data_AF-A0A1V4BLQ8-F1
#
_entry.id   AF-A0A1V4BLQ8-F1
#
_cell.length_a   1.000
_cell.length_b   1.000
_cell.length_c   1.000
_cell.angle_alpha   90.00
_cell.angle_beta   90.00
_cell.angle_gamma   90.00
#
_symmetry.space_group_name_H-M   'P 1'
#
loop_
_entity.id
_entity.type
_entity.pdbx_description
1 polymer ?
#
loop_
_entity_poly.entity_id
_entity_poly.type
_entity_poly.pdbx_seq_one_letter_code
_entity_poly.pdbx_strand_id
1 'polypeptide(L)'
;MDYKMTDDKVRNSFETSGDNLQGNIQGNQGNIGYINQNYVNNHYQAPVIDEQTKAELYGRKELRKMVKKRWIEGFLYALFPPESSEKSLPMIKLVLEERPDAVKPPFQQQEVSRVLPTGMSEFEVFDQIGAGQTLLILGESGAGKTITLLKLAEDLIDRAEKDESLLIPVVFNLCSWRSKDKNQEIADWLIKELEDKYKAHDFGKTWIDKKQLILLLDGLDEVKADLRKACVQKINEFIKKYGPTKVVVCSNIEEYEDIGVKLEFEGAIFIRPLTSEQVNEYLDNAVEKQVAVKSLLQQDTKLQELAMSPLMLSILTQACQGYQGKTVEHLSQKGSLEELTKDVFDVYIERMFSKETDGKPREYKLPYLNPQTKQWLTWLAQKMEKASQKEFFIEQMQPTWLGSKAQYLFGNMLIGGSILGLTFGLIAFLSAWVTCKTCTEDSIKWAGINGIIAFVFFGLVLGWGKADIKTVETIKWSWQEAKNSLLFGGIIAILVGLLLIFALSLWYGINLGVSLNNIVFRSSALIGGIIAGLSYVLSNALKGPAIQTKTYPNQGIWVSLKSAIIIVLIISVPLIMLILFRIDRPNIGSRFGLRWAMFLGLGFGGGADCIKHFTLRFLLHRNNYIPWNYARFLDYASERSFLKKVGGGYIFVHGMLQKHFARMK
;
A
#
# COMPACT_ATOMS: atom_id res chain seq x y z
N MET A 1 45.72 -21.48 -2.27
CA MET A 1 46.32 -21.27 -0.94
C MET A 1 45.30 -20.46 -0.14
N ASP A 2 44.24 -21.02 0.44
CA ASP A 2 44.06 -22.13 1.41
C ASP A 2 44.82 -21.97 2.73
N TYR A 3 44.10 -21.54 3.80
CA TYR A 3 43.79 -22.27 5.07
C TYR A 3 43.14 -21.28 6.07
N LYS A 4 41.84 -21.34 6.42
CA LYS A 4 41.05 -22.21 7.36
C LYS A 4 41.14 -21.88 8.88
N MET A 5 40.05 -21.27 9.38
CA MET A 5 39.24 -21.41 10.63
C MET A 5 39.74 -22.16 11.90
N THR A 6 39.38 -21.60 13.08
CA THR A 6 38.74 -22.18 14.32
C THR A 6 38.93 -21.19 15.51
N ASP A 7 38.19 -21.07 16.62
CA ASP A 7 36.81 -21.39 17.04
C ASP A 7 36.59 -20.74 18.45
N ASP A 8 35.34 -20.37 18.77
CA ASP A 8 34.61 -20.38 20.06
C ASP A 8 35.05 -19.74 21.42
N LYS A 9 34.03 -19.05 22.00
CA LYS A 9 33.60 -18.91 23.43
C LYS A 9 34.29 -17.94 24.40
N VAL A 10 33.52 -16.93 24.85
CA VAL A 10 33.66 -16.29 26.18
C VAL A 10 32.28 -16.20 26.85
N ARG A 11 32.16 -16.79 28.06
CA ARG A 11 30.98 -16.76 28.93
C ARG A 11 31.46 -16.69 30.39
N ASN A 12 30.82 -15.81 31.17
CA ASN A 12 30.84 -15.66 32.65
C ASN A 12 32.17 -15.15 33.26
N SER A 13 32.24 -14.33 34.32
CA SER A 13 31.36 -14.07 35.47
C SER A 13 31.83 -12.78 36.19
N PHE A 14 30.91 -12.01 36.80
CA PHE A 14 31.23 -10.94 37.76
C PHE A 14 30.52 -11.21 39.09
N GLU A 15 31.27 -11.35 40.18
CA GLU A 15 30.79 -11.27 41.57
C GLU A 15 31.96 -10.93 42.52
N THR A 16 31.61 -10.27 43.66
CA THR A 16 32.40 -9.92 44.88
C THR A 16 33.33 -8.68 44.78
N SER A 17 33.51 -7.77 45.75
CA SER A 17 33.25 -7.58 47.20
C SER A 17 33.21 -6.05 47.48
N GLY A 18 32.67 -5.43 48.53
CA GLY A 18 32.26 -5.87 49.87
C GLY A 18 33.38 -5.63 50.90
N ASP A 19 33.51 -4.41 51.49
CA ASP A 19 34.24 -4.25 52.77
C ASP A 19 33.86 -2.97 53.56
N ASN A 20 33.81 -3.17 54.89
CA ASN A 20 33.36 -2.28 55.96
C ASN A 20 34.48 -1.39 56.52
N LEU A 21 34.12 -0.22 57.06
CA LEU A 21 34.90 0.48 58.09
C LEU A 21 33.99 0.94 59.25
N GLN A 22 34.27 0.40 60.44
CA GLN A 22 33.73 0.79 61.75
C GLN A 22 34.54 1.94 62.36
N GLY A 23 33.86 2.87 63.03
CA GLY A 23 34.45 3.86 63.94
C GLY A 23 33.60 4.03 65.20
N ASN A 24 34.17 3.66 66.35
CA ASN A 24 33.65 3.80 67.72
C ASN A 24 33.44 5.27 68.13
N ILE A 25 32.35 5.58 68.88
CA ILE A 25 32.38 6.38 70.12
C ILE A 25 31.22 5.91 71.05
N GLN A 26 31.59 5.50 72.27
CA GLN A 26 30.71 5.18 73.39
C GLN A 26 30.56 6.42 74.30
N GLY A 27 29.31 6.78 74.62
CA GLY A 27 28.86 7.34 75.90
C GLY A 27 29.30 8.76 76.29
N ASN A 28 28.35 9.70 76.36
CA ASN A 28 27.86 10.13 77.68
C ASN A 28 26.49 10.83 77.62
N GLN A 29 25.76 10.62 78.72
CA GLN A 29 24.35 10.90 78.97
C GLN A 29 24.03 12.40 79.11
N GLY A 30 22.81 12.80 78.75
CA GLY A 30 22.22 14.05 79.26
C GLY A 30 21.04 14.61 78.47
N ASN A 31 19.83 14.12 78.79
CA ASN A 31 18.51 14.78 78.74
C ASN A 31 18.13 15.68 77.54
N ILE A 32 17.05 15.29 76.84
CA ILE A 32 15.74 15.99 76.82
C ILE A 32 14.68 14.96 76.40
N GLY A 33 13.60 14.93 77.17
CA GLY A 33 12.53 13.93 77.10
C GLY A 33 11.64 14.01 75.86
N TYR A 34 11.05 12.85 75.58
CA TYR A 34 10.02 12.54 74.60
C TYR A 34 8.93 13.61 74.46
N ILE A 35 8.78 14.16 73.25
CA ILE A 35 7.49 14.59 72.71
C ILE A 35 7.33 13.98 71.31
N ASN A 36 6.25 13.22 71.16
CA ASN A 36 5.73 12.63 69.93
C ASN A 36 5.67 13.64 68.78
N GLN A 37 6.34 13.35 67.66
CA GLN A 37 5.98 13.90 66.36
C GLN A 37 5.66 12.74 65.41
N ASN A 38 4.37 12.63 65.09
CA ASN A 38 3.83 11.72 64.10
C ASN A 38 4.48 11.99 62.73
N TYR A 39 5.38 11.11 62.30
CA TYR A 39 5.76 11.00 60.89
C TYR A 39 4.60 10.35 60.14
N VAL A 40 3.82 11.16 59.43
CA VAL A 40 2.89 10.68 58.41
C VAL A 40 3.73 10.13 57.26
N ASN A 41 3.88 8.81 57.21
CA ASN A 41 4.41 8.09 56.06
C ASN A 41 3.41 8.17 54.90
N ASN A 42 3.46 9.25 54.13
CA ASN A 42 2.81 9.31 52.82
C ASN A 42 3.49 8.30 51.88
N HIS A 43 2.96 7.08 51.86
CA HIS A 43 3.25 6.11 50.80
C HIS A 43 2.70 6.67 49.49
N TYR A 44 3.55 7.30 48.69
CA TYR A 44 3.28 7.49 47.27
C TYR A 44 3.25 6.10 46.62
N GLN A 45 2.07 5.48 46.57
CA GLN A 45 1.82 4.39 45.64
C GLN A 45 1.84 4.99 44.23
N ALA A 46 2.82 4.61 43.41
CA ALA A 46 2.77 4.91 41.99
C ALA A 46 1.43 4.37 41.43
N PRO A 47 0.67 5.18 40.67
CA PRO A 47 -0.63 4.75 40.18
C PRO A 47 -0.47 3.46 39.37
N VAL A 48 -1.25 2.44 39.74
CA VAL A 48 -1.34 1.20 38.98
C VAL A 48 -2.01 1.54 37.65
N ILE A 49 -1.21 1.84 36.62
CA ILE A 49 -1.73 2.07 35.27
C ILE A 49 -2.29 0.74 34.78
N ASP A 50 -3.61 0.72 34.56
CA ASP A 50 -4.35 -0.42 34.02
C ASP A 50 -3.73 -0.94 32.72
N GLU A 51 -3.77 -2.26 32.51
CA GLU A 51 -3.17 -2.93 31.36
C GLU A 51 -3.77 -2.43 30.04
N GLN A 52 -5.07 -2.09 30.05
CA GLN A 52 -5.77 -1.49 28.92
C GLN A 52 -5.25 -0.08 28.60
N THR A 53 -4.90 0.70 29.61
CA THR A 53 -4.33 2.05 29.45
C THR A 53 -2.90 1.98 28.88
N LYS A 54 -2.10 0.99 29.31
CA LYS A 54 -0.77 0.73 28.72
C LYS A 54 -0.86 0.32 27.25
N ALA A 55 -1.82 -0.54 26.92
CA ALA A 55 -2.06 -0.96 25.53
C ALA A 55 -2.50 0.22 24.65
N GLU A 56 -3.37 1.09 25.15
CA GLU A 56 -3.79 2.32 24.44
C GLU A 56 -2.60 3.25 24.20
N LEU A 57 -1.79 3.54 25.23
CA LEU A 57 -0.58 4.38 25.10
C LEU A 57 0.43 3.80 24.10
N TYR A 58 0.65 2.49 24.12
CA TYR A 58 1.48 1.81 23.14
C TYR A 58 0.92 1.97 21.71
N GLY A 59 -0.39 1.75 21.53
CA GLY A 59 -1.07 1.94 20.24
C GLY A 59 -0.94 3.38 19.72
N ARG A 60 -1.09 4.37 20.59
CA ARG A 60 -0.91 5.80 20.27
C ARG A 60 0.50 6.09 19.76
N LYS A 61 1.52 5.55 20.44
CA LYS A 61 2.93 5.71 20.05
C LYS A 61 3.24 5.05 18.71
N GLU A 62 2.75 3.83 18.48
CA GLU A 62 2.95 3.12 17.22
C GLU A 62 2.25 3.83 16.05
N LEU A 63 1.02 4.33 16.25
CA LEU A 63 0.32 5.11 15.22
C LEU A 63 1.14 6.35 14.80
N ARG A 64 1.61 7.15 15.77
CA ARG A 64 2.48 8.32 15.48
C ARG A 64 3.71 7.94 14.68
N LYS A 65 4.41 6.89 15.10
CA LYS A 65 5.60 6.38 14.42
C LYS A 65 5.30 5.96 12.98
N MET A 66 4.14 5.33 12.73
CA MET A 66 3.73 4.95 11.38
C MET A 66 3.41 6.17 10.50
N VAL A 67 2.73 7.18 11.03
CA VAL A 67 2.45 8.43 10.31
C VAL A 67 3.76 9.14 9.96
N LYS A 68 4.66 9.31 10.94
CA LYS A 68 5.99 9.95 10.77
C LYS A 68 6.81 9.22 9.69
N LYS A 69 6.96 7.91 9.81
CA LYS A 69 7.71 7.10 8.85
C LYS A 69 7.13 7.15 7.43
N ARG A 70 5.80 7.13 7.31
CA ARG A 70 5.13 7.05 6.01
C ARG A 70 5.13 8.39 5.27
N TRP A 71 4.73 9.46 5.95
CA TRP A 71 4.45 10.73 5.31
C TRP A 71 5.54 11.77 5.51
N ILE A 72 6.19 11.79 6.68
CA ILE A 72 7.25 12.76 6.94
C ILE A 72 8.57 12.23 6.35
N GLU A 73 9.08 11.12 6.88
CA GLU A 73 10.33 10.51 6.40
C GLU A 73 10.20 9.98 4.96
N GLY A 74 9.08 9.32 4.65
CA GLY A 74 8.86 8.65 3.37
C GLY A 74 8.43 9.55 2.21
N PHE A 75 7.90 10.75 2.49
CA PHE A 75 7.40 11.66 1.45
C PHE A 75 7.97 13.07 1.59
N LEU A 76 7.76 13.75 2.73
CA LEU A 76 8.21 15.13 2.94
C LEU A 76 9.73 15.24 2.83
N TYR A 77 10.48 14.46 3.62
CA TYR A 77 11.96 14.47 3.61
C TYR A 77 12.56 13.92 2.32
N ALA A 78 11.80 13.11 1.58
CA ALA A 78 12.22 12.65 0.26
C ALA A 78 12.14 13.74 -0.81
N LEU A 79 11.39 14.82 -0.57
CA LEU A 79 11.29 16.00 -1.44
C LEU A 79 12.15 17.15 -0.91
N PHE A 80 12.08 17.38 0.40
CA PHE A 80 12.77 18.45 1.12
C PHE A 80 13.52 17.81 2.30
N PRO A 81 14.75 17.31 2.08
CA PRO A 81 15.57 16.79 3.16
C PRO A 81 15.68 17.83 4.28
N PRO A 82 15.71 17.41 5.56
CA PRO A 82 15.86 18.34 6.68
C PRO A 82 17.14 19.18 6.50
N GLU A 83 17.11 20.42 7.01
CA GLU A 83 18.15 21.46 6.83
C GLU A 83 19.58 20.99 7.22
N SER A 84 19.69 19.92 8.00
CA SER A 84 20.95 19.26 8.33
C SER A 84 21.59 18.45 7.19
N SER A 85 21.01 18.41 6.00
CA SER A 85 21.51 17.65 4.85
C SER A 85 22.18 18.58 3.81
N GLU A 86 23.40 18.25 3.38
CA GLU A 86 24.20 18.98 2.36
C GLU A 86 23.48 19.25 1.01
N LYS A 87 22.30 18.67 0.78
CA LYS A 87 21.54 18.76 -0.48
C LYS A 87 20.14 19.39 -0.33
N SER A 88 19.82 20.06 0.79
CA SER A 88 18.49 20.66 0.98
C SER A 88 18.24 21.80 0.00
N LEU A 89 17.21 21.69 -0.84
CA LEU A 89 16.66 22.84 -1.57
C LEU A 89 16.03 23.82 -0.55
N PRO A 90 16.24 25.14 -0.70
CA PRO A 90 15.64 26.12 0.19
C PRO A 90 14.12 26.04 0.09
N MET A 91 13.45 25.87 1.22
CA MET A 91 12.00 25.76 1.23
C MET A 91 11.37 27.15 1.07
N ILE A 92 10.43 27.27 0.12
CA ILE A 92 9.75 28.54 -0.13
C ILE A 92 8.72 28.77 0.98
N LYS A 93 8.82 29.91 1.66
CA LYS A 93 7.79 30.35 2.62
C LYS A 93 6.56 30.78 1.85
N LEU A 94 5.43 30.10 2.06
CA LEU A 94 4.19 30.39 1.35
C LEU A 94 3.42 31.52 2.05
N VAL A 95 2.74 32.36 1.27
CA VAL A 95 1.86 33.40 1.81
C VAL A 95 0.45 32.84 1.96
N LEU A 96 -0.11 32.96 3.17
CA LEU A 96 -1.44 32.48 3.52
C LEU A 96 -2.41 33.66 3.63
N GLU A 97 -3.62 33.50 3.10
CA GLU A 97 -4.70 34.48 3.15
C GLU A 97 -5.96 33.84 3.77
N GLU A 98 -6.64 34.51 4.70
CA GLU A 98 -7.90 33.98 5.24
C GLU A 98 -9.04 34.12 4.22
N ARG A 99 -9.82 33.04 4.08
CA ARG A 99 -11.00 32.96 3.22
C ARG A 99 -12.23 32.55 4.00
N PRO A 100 -12.71 33.35 4.96
CA PRO A 100 -13.87 33.01 5.79
C PRO A 100 -15.13 32.76 4.95
N ASP A 101 -15.20 33.33 3.74
CA ASP A 101 -16.26 33.11 2.76
C ASP A 101 -16.32 31.67 2.24
N ALA A 102 -15.22 30.91 2.25
CA ALA A 102 -15.18 29.56 1.69
C ALA A 102 -15.81 28.49 2.61
N VAL A 103 -16.03 28.81 3.88
CA VAL A 103 -16.60 27.89 4.87
C VAL A 103 -17.89 28.46 5.46
N LYS A 104 -18.64 27.59 6.14
CA LYS A 104 -19.78 28.00 6.94
C LYS A 104 -19.45 27.73 8.40
N PRO A 105 -19.03 28.74 9.19
CA PRO A 105 -18.72 28.50 10.59
C PRO A 105 -19.93 27.91 11.32
N PRO A 106 -19.74 26.91 12.19
CA PRO A 106 -20.84 26.26 12.90
C PRO A 106 -21.58 27.22 13.85
N PHE A 107 -20.93 28.33 14.25
CA PHE A 107 -21.52 29.41 15.04
C PHE A 107 -21.37 30.75 14.28
N GLN A 108 -22.41 31.58 14.28
CA GLN A 108 -22.41 32.88 13.57
C GLN A 108 -21.43 33.85 14.22
N GLN A 109 -20.22 33.95 13.68
CA GLN A 109 -19.39 35.15 13.78
C GLN A 109 -19.35 35.80 12.39
N GLN A 110 -19.81 37.05 12.31
CA GLN A 110 -19.45 37.92 11.20
C GLN A 110 -17.97 38.26 11.36
N GLU A 111 -17.15 38.14 10.32
CA GLU A 111 -16.12 39.14 10.02
C GLU A 111 -15.34 38.91 8.71
N VAL A 112 -14.71 40.01 8.29
CA VAL A 112 -14.11 40.35 7.00
C VAL A 112 -12.80 39.60 6.74
N SER A 113 -12.53 39.18 5.49
CA SER A 113 -11.25 38.58 5.08
C SER A 113 -10.05 39.44 5.45
N ARG A 114 -9.06 38.86 6.13
CA ARG A 114 -7.79 39.52 6.47
C ARG A 114 -6.62 38.77 5.81
N VAL A 115 -5.66 39.52 5.28
CA VAL A 115 -4.38 38.95 4.87
C VAL A 115 -3.56 38.72 6.13
N LEU A 116 -3.11 37.48 6.35
CA LEU A 116 -2.29 37.14 7.51
C LEU A 116 -0.89 37.76 7.36
N PRO A 117 -0.24 38.18 8.47
CA PRO A 117 1.13 38.69 8.42
C PRO A 117 2.07 37.70 7.71
N THR A 118 2.88 38.21 6.79
CA THR A 118 3.84 37.41 6.03
C THR A 118 4.82 36.72 6.98
N GLY A 119 4.84 35.38 6.98
CA GLY A 119 5.74 34.57 7.81
C GLY A 119 5.09 33.87 9.01
N MET A 120 3.77 34.03 9.22
CA MET A 120 3.03 33.18 10.15
C MET A 120 3.07 31.73 9.66
N SER A 121 3.46 30.81 10.53
CA SER A 121 3.53 29.39 10.18
C SER A 121 2.12 28.82 9.99
N GLU A 122 1.99 27.80 9.13
CA GLU A 122 0.75 27.04 8.94
C GLU A 122 0.16 26.56 10.28
N PHE A 123 1.07 26.23 11.20
CA PHE A 123 0.81 25.84 12.56
C PHE A 123 0.19 26.96 13.41
N GLU A 124 0.74 28.17 13.39
CA GLU A 124 0.22 29.31 14.15
C GLU A 124 -1.21 29.66 13.72
N VAL A 125 -1.50 29.53 12.42
CA VAL A 125 -2.85 29.70 11.90
C VAL A 125 -3.78 28.62 12.44
N PHE A 126 -3.37 27.36 12.41
CA PHE A 126 -4.18 26.25 12.94
C PHE A 126 -4.48 26.39 14.43
N ASP A 127 -3.50 26.83 15.24
CA ASP A 127 -3.69 27.01 16.68
C ASP A 127 -4.54 28.23 17.05
N GLN A 128 -4.64 29.21 16.16
CA GLN A 128 -5.51 30.38 16.34
C GLN A 128 -6.96 30.12 15.92
N ILE A 129 -7.25 29.06 15.16
CA ILE A 129 -8.61 28.70 14.73
C ILE A 129 -9.35 28.00 15.88
N GLY A 130 -10.00 28.80 16.72
CA GLY A 130 -11.05 28.37 17.64
C GLY A 130 -10.73 27.17 18.53
N ALA A 131 -11.75 26.65 19.22
CA ALA A 131 -11.60 25.45 20.05
C ALA A 131 -11.80 24.16 19.25
N GLY A 132 -12.49 24.21 18.11
CA GLY A 132 -12.75 23.06 17.24
C GLY A 132 -11.60 22.76 16.28
N GLN A 133 -10.76 23.74 15.95
CA GLN A 133 -9.60 23.60 15.05
C GLN A 133 -9.96 22.85 13.76
N THR A 134 -11.00 23.35 13.09
CA THR A 134 -11.43 22.85 11.77
C THR A 134 -11.01 23.84 10.68
N LEU A 135 -10.14 23.39 9.77
CA LEU A 135 -9.47 24.25 8.81
C LEU A 135 -9.56 23.71 7.38
N LEU A 136 -9.98 24.57 6.45
CA LEU A 136 -9.95 24.28 5.01
C LEU A 136 -8.74 24.98 4.39
N ILE A 137 -7.86 24.22 3.76
CA ILE A 137 -6.70 24.72 3.01
C ILE A 137 -7.02 24.69 1.52
N LEU A 138 -7.21 25.88 0.95
CA LEU A 138 -7.42 26.12 -0.47
C LEU A 138 -6.14 26.55 -1.15
N GLY A 139 -6.09 26.35 -2.46
CA GLY A 139 -4.97 26.78 -3.28
C GLY A 139 -5.12 26.23 -4.70
N GLU A 140 -4.43 26.85 -5.63
CA GLU A 140 -4.39 26.39 -7.02
C GLU A 140 -3.66 25.05 -7.17
N SER A 141 -3.68 24.49 -8.38
CA SER A 141 -2.93 23.29 -8.72
C SER A 141 -1.43 23.54 -8.59
N GLY A 142 -0.75 22.73 -7.77
CA GLY A 142 0.69 22.91 -7.51
C GLY A 142 1.04 23.99 -6.50
N ALA A 143 0.07 24.64 -5.84
CA ALA A 143 0.29 25.66 -4.82
C ALA A 143 1.02 25.15 -3.55
N GLY A 144 1.10 23.83 -3.34
CA GLY A 144 1.79 23.24 -2.19
C GLY A 144 0.87 22.74 -1.06
N LYS A 145 -0.45 22.66 -1.27
CA LYS A 145 -1.45 22.18 -0.28
C LYS A 145 -1.04 20.92 0.49
N THR A 146 -0.62 19.87 -0.21
CA THR A 146 -0.16 18.62 0.43
C THR A 146 1.10 18.84 1.27
N ILE A 147 2.02 19.71 0.83
CA ILE A 147 3.24 20.04 1.58
C ILE A 147 2.91 20.84 2.84
N THR A 148 2.04 21.85 2.74
CA THR A 148 1.47 22.62 3.86
C THR A 148 0.82 21.69 4.89
N LEU A 149 -0.01 20.73 4.44
CA LEU A 149 -0.64 19.74 5.32
C LEU A 149 0.38 18.82 6.01
N LEU A 150 1.43 18.39 5.30
CA LEU A 150 2.46 17.50 5.86
C LEU A 150 3.40 18.22 6.82
N LYS A 151 3.69 19.51 6.61
CA LYS A 151 4.40 20.35 7.60
C LYS A 151 3.60 20.52 8.87
N LEU A 152 2.30 20.81 8.74
CA LEU A 152 1.41 20.82 9.90
C LEU A 152 1.41 19.46 10.62
N ALA A 153 1.41 18.35 9.87
CA ALA A 153 1.51 17.01 10.44
C ALA A 153 2.84 16.80 11.20
N GLU A 154 3.97 17.23 10.63
CA GLU A 154 5.30 17.15 11.25
C GLU A 154 5.33 17.88 12.60
N ASP A 155 4.91 19.15 12.63
CA ASP A 155 4.88 19.96 13.85
C ASP A 155 3.95 19.37 14.92
N LEU A 156 2.78 18.86 14.52
CA LEU A 156 1.83 18.21 15.42
C LEU A 156 2.39 16.89 15.99
N ILE A 157 3.12 16.11 15.18
CA ILE A 157 3.76 14.86 15.62
C ILE A 157 4.85 15.18 16.64
N ASP A 158 5.72 16.13 16.35
CA ASP A 158 6.85 16.48 17.21
C ASP A 158 6.39 17.02 18.58
N ARG A 159 5.21 17.65 18.65
CA ARG A 159 4.57 18.00 19.92
C ARG A 159 3.97 16.79 20.63
N ALA A 160 3.24 15.95 19.90
CA ALA A 160 2.64 14.74 20.46
C ALA A 160 3.69 13.69 20.90
N GLU A 161 4.94 13.81 20.43
CA GLU A 161 6.10 13.07 20.94
C GLU A 161 6.61 13.61 22.28
N LYS A 162 6.47 14.92 22.53
CA LYS A 162 6.85 15.58 23.79
C LYS A 162 5.76 15.47 24.86
N ASP A 163 4.49 15.48 24.45
CA ASP A 163 3.33 15.35 25.33
C ASP A 163 2.36 14.28 24.79
N GLU A 164 2.33 13.12 25.45
CA GLU A 164 1.52 11.97 25.04
C GLU A 164 0.00 12.20 25.19
N SER A 165 -0.41 13.23 25.95
CA SER A 165 -1.81 13.59 26.15
C SER A 165 -2.42 14.27 24.93
N LEU A 166 -1.59 14.85 24.05
CA LEU A 166 -2.04 15.54 22.84
C LEU A 166 -2.66 14.58 21.83
N LEU A 167 -3.59 15.09 21.02
CA LEU A 167 -4.26 14.31 19.97
C LEU A 167 -3.27 13.85 18.90
N ILE A 168 -3.56 12.72 18.27
CA ILE A 168 -2.66 12.11 17.28
C ILE A 168 -3.00 12.62 15.87
N PRO A 169 -2.10 13.33 15.19
CA PRO A 169 -2.30 13.69 13.78
C PRO A 169 -2.20 12.44 12.89
N VAL A 170 -3.20 12.25 12.04
CA VAL A 170 -3.22 11.15 11.07
C VAL A 170 -3.61 11.69 9.70
N VAL A 171 -2.78 11.39 8.71
CA VAL A 171 -2.99 11.79 7.31
C VAL A 171 -3.85 10.76 6.59
N PHE A 172 -4.95 11.21 6.00
CA PHE A 172 -5.83 10.41 5.16
C PHE A 172 -5.90 11.02 3.77
N ASN A 173 -6.11 10.16 2.78
CA ASN A 173 -6.25 10.57 1.39
C ASN A 173 -7.70 10.37 0.97
N LEU A 174 -8.42 11.47 0.72
CA LEU A 174 -9.85 11.44 0.42
C LEU A 174 -10.18 10.70 -0.89
N CYS A 175 -9.24 10.55 -1.82
CA CYS A 175 -9.45 9.82 -3.09
C CYS A 175 -9.85 8.35 -2.88
N SER A 176 -9.48 7.75 -1.74
CA SER A 176 -9.88 6.38 -1.42
C SER A 176 -11.33 6.27 -0.96
N TRP A 177 -12.00 7.39 -0.64
CA TRP A 177 -13.41 7.42 -0.30
C TRP A 177 -14.25 7.06 -1.53
N ARG A 178 -14.67 5.80 -1.56
CA ARG A 178 -15.44 5.20 -2.65
C ARG A 178 -16.83 4.88 -2.12
N SER A 179 -17.71 5.88 -2.05
CA SER A 179 -19.13 5.63 -1.76
C SER A 179 -19.77 4.90 -2.95
N LYS A 180 -19.62 3.57 -2.97
CA LYS A 180 -20.55 2.69 -3.71
C LYS A 180 -21.81 2.42 -2.88
N ASP A 181 -21.70 2.54 -1.56
CA ASP A 181 -22.81 2.46 -0.63
C ASP A 181 -23.15 3.89 -0.16
N LYS A 182 -24.37 4.34 -0.47
CA LYS A 182 -24.87 5.67 -0.08
C LYS A 182 -24.97 5.81 1.45
N ASN A 183 -24.97 4.69 2.17
CA ASN A 183 -25.10 4.66 3.63
C ASN A 183 -23.77 4.60 4.37
N GLN A 184 -22.62 4.49 3.67
CA GLN A 184 -21.33 4.43 4.36
C GLN A 184 -21.01 5.77 5.05
N GLU A 185 -20.81 5.73 6.37
CA GLU A 185 -20.39 6.90 7.13
C GLU A 185 -18.89 7.19 6.92
N ILE A 186 -18.48 8.45 7.10
CA ILE A 186 -17.04 8.79 7.08
C ILE A 186 -16.28 8.11 8.21
N ALA A 187 -16.92 7.91 9.37
CA ALA A 187 -16.31 7.19 10.49
C ALA A 187 -15.91 5.76 10.09
N ASP A 188 -16.79 5.03 9.39
CA ASP A 188 -16.50 3.67 8.91
C ASP A 188 -15.33 3.65 7.93
N TRP A 189 -15.26 4.66 7.05
CA TRP A 189 -14.13 4.82 6.14
C TRP A 189 -12.83 5.15 6.89
N LEU A 190 -12.85 6.05 7.88
CA LEU A 190 -11.67 6.40 8.69
C LEU A 190 -11.16 5.20 9.48
N ILE A 191 -12.05 4.44 10.12
CA ILE A 191 -11.70 3.21 10.85
C ILE A 191 -11.05 2.22 9.89
N LYS A 192 -11.65 2.01 8.72
CA LYS A 192 -11.09 1.14 7.70
C LYS A 192 -9.72 1.63 7.22
N GLU A 193 -9.51 2.93 7.03
CA GLU A 193 -8.20 3.47 6.64
C GLU A 193 -7.15 3.35 7.76
N LEU A 194 -7.56 3.50 9.03
CA LEU A 194 -6.73 3.26 10.22
C LEU A 194 -6.27 1.81 10.32
N GLU A 195 -7.19 0.87 10.07
CA GLU A 195 -6.88 -0.54 9.93
C GLU A 195 -5.96 -0.78 8.73
N ASP A 196 -6.38 -0.28 7.56
CA ASP A 196 -5.77 -0.61 6.29
C ASP A 196 -4.32 -0.09 6.19
N LYS A 197 -4.07 1.13 6.66
CA LYS A 197 -2.79 1.83 6.46
C LYS A 197 -1.92 1.92 7.70
N TYR A 198 -2.52 1.82 8.89
CA TYR A 198 -1.83 2.08 10.17
C TYR A 198 -1.92 0.92 11.18
N LYS A 199 -2.50 -0.23 10.80
CA LYS A 199 -2.61 -1.44 11.66
C LYS A 199 -3.33 -1.19 13.00
N ALA A 200 -4.21 -0.19 13.06
CA ALA A 200 -4.88 0.22 14.30
C ALA A 200 -6.18 -0.58 14.53
N HIS A 201 -6.15 -1.91 14.37
CA HIS A 201 -7.33 -2.79 14.42
C HIS A 201 -8.09 -2.71 15.74
N ASP A 202 -7.38 -2.62 16.86
CA ASP A 202 -8.00 -2.75 18.18
C ASP A 202 -8.48 -1.40 18.75
N PHE A 203 -8.00 -0.28 18.19
CA PHE A 203 -8.21 1.05 18.75
C PHE A 203 -8.85 2.07 17.80
N GLY A 204 -8.90 1.80 16.49
CA GLY A 204 -9.37 2.80 15.51
C GLY A 204 -10.77 3.35 15.82
N LYS A 205 -11.73 2.47 16.16
CA LYS A 205 -13.07 2.87 16.57
C LYS A 205 -13.05 3.70 17.87
N THR A 206 -12.33 3.21 18.88
CA THR A 206 -12.18 3.90 20.18
C THR A 206 -11.59 5.30 20.02
N TRP A 207 -10.58 5.46 19.15
CA TRP A 207 -9.93 6.74 18.91
C TRP A 207 -10.85 7.74 18.20
N ILE A 208 -11.70 7.29 17.28
CA ILE A 208 -12.72 8.12 16.64
C ILE A 208 -13.80 8.52 17.66
N ASP A 209 -14.36 7.55 18.39
CA ASP A 209 -15.44 7.78 19.36
C ASP A 209 -14.99 8.71 20.50
N LYS A 210 -13.75 8.53 21.00
CA LYS A 210 -13.14 9.38 22.03
C LYS A 210 -12.49 10.67 21.49
N LYS A 211 -12.55 10.93 20.18
CA LYS A 211 -12.01 12.15 19.52
C LYS A 211 -10.52 12.36 19.79
N GLN A 212 -9.75 11.27 19.79
CA GLN A 212 -8.33 11.27 20.15
C GLN A 212 -7.38 11.60 18.99
N LEU A 213 -7.92 11.95 17.81
CA LEU A 213 -7.18 12.15 16.57
C LEU A 213 -7.35 13.58 16.03
N ILE A 214 -6.34 14.05 15.31
CA ILE A 214 -6.42 15.19 14.39
C ILE A 214 -6.47 14.62 12.97
N LEU A 215 -7.58 14.84 12.27
CA LEU A 215 -7.82 14.24 10.96
C LEU A 215 -7.28 15.18 9.87
N LEU A 216 -6.20 14.78 9.20
CA LEU A 216 -5.58 15.55 8.11
C LEU A 216 -5.99 14.94 6.77
N LEU A 217 -6.98 15.52 6.12
CA LEU A 217 -7.66 14.97 4.93
C LEU A 217 -7.13 15.65 3.64
N ASP A 218 -6.27 14.97 2.90
CA ASP A 218 -5.69 15.48 1.64
C ASP A 218 -6.55 15.12 0.42
N GLY A 219 -6.69 16.06 -0.52
CA GLY A 219 -7.19 15.82 -1.88
C GLY A 219 -8.70 15.69 -2.03
N LEU A 220 -9.49 16.63 -1.51
CA LEU A 220 -10.95 16.65 -1.74
C LEU A 220 -11.29 16.80 -3.24
N ASP A 221 -10.52 17.60 -3.97
CA ASP A 221 -10.62 17.78 -5.43
C ASP A 221 -10.32 16.47 -6.20
N GLU A 222 -9.52 15.59 -5.64
CA GLU A 222 -9.18 14.32 -6.27
C GLU A 222 -10.26 13.22 -6.06
N VAL A 223 -11.28 13.47 -5.24
CA VAL A 223 -12.47 12.60 -5.13
C VAL A 223 -13.23 12.65 -6.47
N LYS A 224 -13.84 11.53 -6.88
CA LYS A 224 -14.65 11.48 -8.12
C LYS A 224 -15.70 12.59 -8.12
N ALA A 225 -15.82 13.33 -9.23
CA ALA A 225 -16.70 14.49 -9.37
C ALA A 225 -18.12 14.23 -8.84
N ASP A 226 -18.76 13.13 -9.26
CA ASP A 226 -20.12 12.75 -8.85
C ASP A 226 -20.28 12.46 -7.34
N LEU A 227 -19.18 12.23 -6.64
CA LEU A 227 -19.12 11.88 -5.22
C LEU A 227 -18.64 13.03 -4.32
N ARG A 228 -18.02 14.09 -4.86
CA ARG A 228 -17.44 15.20 -4.09
C ARG A 228 -18.46 15.87 -3.17
N LYS A 229 -19.64 16.19 -3.71
CA LYS A 229 -20.74 16.79 -2.94
C LYS A 229 -21.19 15.92 -1.77
N ALA A 230 -21.35 14.61 -2.02
CA ALA A 230 -21.70 13.65 -0.98
C ALA A 230 -20.58 13.52 0.08
N CYS A 231 -19.31 13.58 -0.33
CA CYS A 231 -18.17 13.56 0.57
C CYS A 231 -18.20 14.75 1.54
N VAL A 232 -18.36 15.98 1.04
CA VAL A 232 -18.47 17.20 1.85
C VAL A 232 -19.64 17.10 2.85
N GLN A 233 -20.81 16.63 2.39
CA GLN A 233 -21.97 16.43 3.24
C GLN A 233 -21.68 15.43 4.37
N LYS A 234 -21.00 14.32 4.07
CA LYS A 234 -20.62 13.31 5.06
C LYS A 234 -19.56 13.81 6.05
N ILE A 235 -18.67 14.72 5.65
CA ILE A 235 -17.72 15.39 6.57
C ILE A 235 -18.51 16.26 7.54
N ASN A 236 -19.46 17.05 7.04
CA ASN A 236 -20.30 17.90 7.89
C ASN A 236 -21.16 17.06 8.86
N GLU A 237 -21.74 15.95 8.39
CA GLU A 237 -22.48 14.99 9.24
C GLU A 237 -21.58 14.38 10.33
N PHE A 238 -20.33 14.03 10.00
CA PHE A 238 -19.36 13.52 10.96
C PHE A 238 -19.06 14.53 12.06
N ILE A 239 -18.77 15.78 11.71
CA ILE A 239 -18.49 16.85 12.69
C ILE A 239 -19.71 17.10 13.57
N LYS A 240 -20.93 17.12 13.01
CA LYS A 240 -22.17 17.26 13.80
C LYS A 240 -22.39 16.10 14.77
N LYS A 241 -22.12 14.87 14.33
CA LYS A 241 -22.35 13.65 15.12
C LYS A 241 -21.35 13.52 16.28
N TYR A 242 -20.07 13.78 16.02
CA TYR A 242 -19.00 13.59 17.01
C TYR A 242 -18.66 14.88 17.77
N GLY A 243 -19.12 16.06 17.34
CA GLY A 243 -18.86 17.34 18.01
C GLY A 243 -17.48 17.93 17.66
N PRO A 244 -16.78 18.61 18.59
CA PRO A 244 -15.52 19.29 18.29
C PRO A 244 -14.40 18.28 18.00
N THR A 245 -14.28 17.89 16.74
CA THR A 245 -13.21 17.05 16.19
C THR A 245 -12.30 17.93 15.37
N LYS A 246 -10.98 17.83 15.58
CA LYS A 246 -9.98 18.61 14.83
C LYS A 246 -9.81 18.01 13.44
N VAL A 247 -10.15 18.77 12.41
CA VAL A 247 -10.15 18.31 11.01
C VAL A 247 -9.53 19.36 10.11
N VAL A 248 -8.57 18.95 9.29
CA VAL A 248 -7.99 19.78 8.23
C VAL A 248 -8.33 19.15 6.89
N VAL A 249 -8.84 19.92 5.93
CA VAL A 249 -9.14 19.45 4.57
C VAL A 249 -8.37 20.28 3.55
N CYS A 250 -7.75 19.63 2.57
CA CYS A 250 -7.13 20.31 1.42
C CYS A 250 -7.99 20.15 0.16
N SER A 251 -8.16 21.24 -0.61
CA SER A 251 -8.83 21.21 -1.91
C SER A 251 -8.29 22.24 -2.89
N ASN A 252 -8.39 21.97 -4.20
CA ASN A 252 -8.33 23.03 -5.20
C ASN A 252 -9.49 24.03 -5.00
N ILE A 253 -9.22 25.33 -5.18
CA ILE A 253 -10.20 26.41 -4.98
C ILE A 253 -11.37 26.34 -5.96
N GLU A 254 -11.11 26.28 -7.27
CA GLU A 254 -12.15 26.23 -8.31
C GLU A 254 -13.00 24.98 -8.15
N GLU A 255 -12.35 23.81 -7.99
CA GLU A 255 -13.05 22.54 -7.85
C GLU A 255 -13.90 22.46 -6.58
N TYR A 256 -13.56 23.22 -5.53
CA TYR A 256 -14.32 23.29 -4.30
C TYR A 256 -15.52 24.23 -4.42
N GLU A 257 -15.34 25.40 -5.02
CA GLU A 257 -16.41 26.36 -5.28
C GLU A 257 -17.51 25.74 -6.18
N ASP A 258 -17.10 24.95 -7.18
CA ASP A 258 -17.99 24.21 -8.08
C ASP A 258 -18.87 23.14 -7.40
N ILE A 259 -18.50 22.66 -6.20
CA ILE A 259 -19.30 21.66 -5.47
C ILE A 259 -20.67 22.24 -5.06
N GLY A 260 -20.72 23.55 -4.80
CA GLY A 260 -21.92 24.28 -4.37
C GLY A 260 -22.38 23.96 -2.94
N VAL A 261 -21.58 23.23 -2.15
CA VAL A 261 -21.82 22.97 -0.72
C VAL A 261 -20.54 23.26 0.05
N LYS A 262 -20.63 24.09 1.09
CA LYS A 262 -19.48 24.47 1.92
C LYS A 262 -19.30 23.52 3.11
N LEU A 263 -18.04 23.33 3.51
CA LEU A 263 -17.68 22.68 4.76
C LEU A 263 -18.10 23.53 5.94
N GLU A 264 -18.60 22.89 6.99
CA GLU A 264 -19.03 23.54 8.23
C GLU A 264 -17.85 23.71 9.20
N PHE A 265 -16.81 24.41 8.74
CA PHE A 265 -15.53 24.59 9.42
C PHE A 265 -15.39 25.99 10.01
N GLU A 266 -14.56 26.12 11.05
CA GLU A 266 -14.29 27.37 11.76
C GLU A 266 -13.41 28.34 10.95
N GLY A 267 -12.48 27.82 10.15
CA GLY A 267 -11.58 28.64 9.36
C GLY A 267 -11.27 28.07 7.97
N ALA A 268 -10.86 28.96 7.08
CA ALA A 268 -10.30 28.59 5.79
C ALA A 268 -9.16 29.52 5.42
N ILE A 269 -8.13 28.95 4.81
CA ILE A 269 -6.97 29.66 4.28
C ILE A 269 -6.82 29.36 2.80
N PHE A 270 -6.26 30.31 2.08
CA PHE A 270 -5.85 30.18 0.70
C PHE A 270 -4.35 30.39 0.60
N ILE A 271 -3.67 29.42 -0.04
CA ILE A 271 -2.27 29.52 -0.38
C ILE A 271 -2.17 30.38 -1.64
N ARG A 272 -1.61 31.59 -1.49
CA ARG A 272 -1.44 32.50 -2.61
C ARG A 272 -0.36 32.00 -3.58
N PRO A 273 -0.49 32.30 -4.89
CA PRO A 273 0.63 32.17 -5.82
C PRO A 273 1.85 32.94 -5.32
N LEU A 274 3.04 32.45 -5.66
CA LEU A 274 4.30 33.08 -5.28
C LEU A 274 4.43 34.46 -5.90
N THR A 275 4.93 35.42 -5.12
CA THR A 275 5.31 36.72 -5.67
C THR A 275 6.60 36.61 -6.47
N SER A 276 6.83 37.53 -7.41
CA SER A 276 8.09 37.57 -8.16
C SER A 276 9.32 37.76 -7.25
N GLU A 277 9.14 38.40 -6.10
CA GLU A 277 10.19 38.54 -5.08
C GLU A 277 10.55 37.19 -4.47
N GLN A 278 9.56 36.40 -4.06
CA GLN A 278 9.76 35.05 -3.52
C GLN A 278 10.40 34.11 -4.54
N VAL A 279 10.00 34.21 -5.81
CA VAL A 279 10.62 33.43 -6.90
C VAL A 279 12.10 33.80 -7.06
N ASN A 280 12.42 35.09 -7.08
CA ASN A 280 13.81 35.56 -7.19
C ASN A 280 14.65 35.14 -5.99
N GLU A 281 14.13 35.27 -4.77
CA GLU A 281 14.79 34.84 -3.54
C GLU A 281 15.10 33.34 -3.55
N TYR A 282 14.15 32.50 -4.00
CA TYR A 282 14.35 31.07 -4.13
C TYR A 282 15.47 30.74 -5.15
N LEU A 283 15.50 31.42 -6.29
CA LEU A 283 16.53 31.21 -7.33
C LEU A 283 17.91 31.69 -6.88
N ASP A 284 17.99 32.76 -6.10
CA ASP A 284 19.24 33.31 -5.58
C ASP A 284 19.84 32.45 -4.47
N ASN A 285 19.01 31.75 -3.69
CA ASN A 285 19.42 30.84 -2.61
C ASN A 285 19.69 29.40 -3.08
N ALA A 286 19.55 29.08 -4.37
CA ALA A 286 19.81 27.75 -4.90
C ALA A 286 21.32 27.43 -4.94
N VAL A 287 21.69 26.17 -4.63
CA VAL A 287 23.08 25.68 -4.50
C VAL A 287 23.94 25.94 -5.75
N GLU A 288 23.34 25.83 -6.94
CA GLU A 288 23.94 26.30 -8.20
C GLU A 288 23.17 27.54 -8.66
N LYS A 289 23.85 28.66 -8.86
CA LYS A 289 23.23 29.90 -9.36
C LYS A 289 22.48 29.60 -10.66
N GLN A 290 21.16 29.63 -10.61
CA GLN A 290 20.30 29.34 -11.75
C GLN A 290 20.16 30.54 -12.66
N VAL A 291 21.30 31.09 -13.09
CA VAL A 291 21.37 32.29 -13.93
C VAL A 291 20.55 32.11 -15.20
N ALA A 292 20.57 30.90 -15.78
CA ALA A 292 19.78 30.55 -16.97
C ALA A 292 18.25 30.64 -16.72
N VAL A 293 17.76 30.11 -15.60
CA VAL A 293 16.33 30.18 -15.27
C VAL A 293 15.91 31.62 -14.98
N LYS A 294 16.75 32.36 -14.24
CA LYS A 294 16.49 33.77 -13.95
C LYS A 294 16.42 34.62 -15.23
N SER A 295 17.34 34.40 -16.18
CA SER A 295 17.29 35.08 -17.48
C SER A 295 16.06 34.72 -18.31
N LEU A 296 15.56 33.48 -18.18
CA LEU A 296 14.37 33.03 -18.89
C LEU A 296 13.10 33.69 -18.37
N LEU A 297 12.92 33.71 -17.05
CA LEU A 297 11.75 34.32 -16.43
C LEU A 297 11.70 35.84 -16.69
N GLN A 298 12.83 36.49 -16.93
CA GLN A 298 12.88 37.90 -17.32
C GLN A 298 12.47 38.15 -18.77
N GLN A 299 12.63 37.16 -19.65
CA GLN A 299 12.36 37.30 -21.09
C GLN A 299 10.93 36.90 -21.46
N ASP A 300 10.28 36.05 -20.67
CA ASP A 300 8.95 35.51 -20.96
C ASP A 300 7.99 35.64 -19.76
N THR A 301 7.02 36.55 -19.89
CA THR A 301 5.98 36.80 -18.89
C THR A 301 5.11 35.57 -18.60
N LYS A 302 4.92 34.67 -19.56
CA LYS A 302 4.14 33.43 -19.35
C LYS A 302 4.94 32.41 -18.54
N LEU A 303 6.25 32.30 -18.76
CA LEU A 303 7.11 31.49 -17.90
C LEU A 303 7.17 32.06 -16.49
N GLN A 304 7.17 33.39 -16.35
CA GLN A 304 7.07 34.06 -15.05
C GLN A 304 5.76 33.72 -14.33
N GLU A 305 4.62 33.81 -15.03
CA GLU A 305 3.30 33.41 -14.52
C GLU A 305 3.30 31.94 -14.08
N LEU A 306 3.85 31.04 -14.90
CA LEU A 306 3.96 29.62 -14.59
C LEU A 306 4.83 29.37 -13.35
N ALA A 307 5.93 30.10 -13.19
CA ALA A 307 6.84 30.01 -12.05
C ALA A 307 6.26 30.56 -10.73
N MET A 308 5.10 31.24 -10.76
CA MET A 308 4.38 31.60 -9.53
C MET A 308 3.80 30.37 -8.82
N SER A 309 3.67 29.23 -9.50
CA SER A 309 3.35 27.96 -8.85
C SER A 309 4.64 27.33 -8.27
N PRO A 310 4.71 27.04 -6.95
CA PRO A 310 5.88 26.42 -6.33
C PRO A 310 6.32 25.13 -7.01
N LEU A 311 5.35 24.32 -7.44
CA LEU A 311 5.62 23.10 -8.19
C LEU A 311 6.30 23.39 -9.52
N MET A 312 5.75 24.31 -10.32
CA MET A 312 6.33 24.61 -11.63
C MET A 312 7.71 25.26 -11.51
N LEU A 313 7.93 26.11 -10.52
CA LEU A 313 9.26 26.63 -10.20
C LEU A 313 10.24 25.48 -9.87
N SER A 314 9.83 24.52 -9.04
CA SER A 314 10.67 23.35 -8.72
C SER A 314 10.98 22.48 -9.95
N ILE A 315 10.05 22.37 -10.90
CA ILE A 315 10.23 21.60 -12.14
C ILE A 315 11.15 22.35 -13.10
N LEU A 316 10.92 23.65 -13.32
CA LEU A 316 11.77 24.50 -14.16
C LEU A 316 13.22 24.49 -13.68
N THR A 317 13.40 24.65 -12.38
CA THR A 317 14.73 24.63 -11.76
C THR A 317 15.44 23.29 -11.95
N GLN A 318 14.74 22.17 -11.78
CA GLN A 318 15.30 20.84 -12.03
C GLN A 318 15.54 20.55 -13.52
N ALA A 319 14.65 21.00 -14.39
CA ALA A 319 14.74 20.83 -15.83
C ALA A 319 15.97 21.57 -16.42
N CYS A 320 16.25 22.77 -15.90
CA CYS A 320 17.34 23.61 -16.36
C CYS A 320 18.68 23.39 -15.62
N GLN A 321 18.72 22.52 -14.61
CA GLN A 321 19.94 22.27 -13.82
C GLN A 321 21.08 21.68 -14.68
N GLY A 322 22.25 22.32 -14.68
CA GLY A 322 23.47 21.85 -15.34
C GLY A 322 23.51 21.98 -16.88
N TYR A 323 22.73 22.89 -17.48
CA TYR A 323 22.54 22.96 -18.94
C TYR A 323 23.17 24.18 -19.63
N GLN A 324 23.69 23.99 -20.84
CA GLN A 324 24.25 25.03 -21.73
C GLN A 324 23.33 25.28 -22.95
N GLY A 325 22.39 26.23 -22.84
CA GLY A 325 21.81 26.99 -23.97
C GLY A 325 20.72 26.35 -24.85
N LYS A 326 20.84 25.11 -25.33
CA LYS A 326 20.03 24.63 -26.49
C LYS A 326 18.55 24.31 -26.24
N THR A 327 18.17 23.82 -25.06
CA THR A 327 16.76 23.44 -24.75
C THR A 327 15.90 24.66 -24.42
N VAL A 328 16.57 25.75 -24.02
CA VAL A 328 15.96 27.00 -23.59
C VAL A 328 15.31 27.75 -24.77
N GLU A 329 15.90 27.64 -25.95
CA GLU A 329 15.38 28.23 -27.20
C GLU A 329 14.03 27.60 -27.63
N HIS A 330 13.75 26.36 -27.23
CA HIS A 330 12.48 25.66 -27.54
C HIS A 330 11.31 26.07 -26.63
N LEU A 331 11.57 26.48 -25.40
CA LEU A 331 10.52 26.93 -24.46
C LEU A 331 9.96 28.32 -24.79
N SER A 332 10.62 29.07 -25.69
CA SER A 332 10.36 30.50 -25.96
C SER A 332 9.42 30.76 -27.16
N GLN A 333 8.51 29.85 -27.50
CA GLN A 333 7.64 30.03 -28.67
C GLN A 333 6.14 30.21 -28.36
N LYS A 334 5.48 30.95 -29.27
CA LYS A 334 4.06 31.34 -29.24
C LYS A 334 3.14 30.14 -29.04
N GLY A 335 2.62 29.99 -27.82
CA GLY A 335 1.55 29.06 -27.48
C GLY A 335 0.68 29.59 -26.32
N SER A 336 -0.36 28.85 -25.98
CA SER A 336 -1.14 29.04 -24.74
C SER A 336 -0.32 28.68 -23.49
N LEU A 337 -0.75 29.09 -22.29
CA LEU A 337 -0.10 28.71 -21.03
C LEU A 337 -0.09 27.18 -20.83
N GLU A 338 -1.09 26.49 -21.35
CA GLU A 338 -1.20 25.02 -21.31
C GLU A 338 -0.14 24.34 -22.18
N GLU A 339 0.11 24.85 -23.39
CA GLU A 339 1.17 24.35 -24.28
C GLU A 339 2.55 24.57 -23.66
N LEU A 340 2.78 25.75 -23.09
CA LEU A 340 4.02 26.05 -22.37
C LEU A 340 4.22 25.10 -21.17
N THR A 341 3.16 24.85 -20.40
CA THR A 341 3.19 23.89 -19.28
C THR A 341 3.59 22.51 -19.76
N LYS A 342 3.01 22.04 -20.87
CA LYS A 342 3.30 20.75 -21.50
C LYS A 342 4.77 20.67 -21.91
N ASP A 343 5.30 21.71 -22.55
CA ASP A 343 6.69 21.75 -23.02
C ASP A 343 7.68 21.73 -21.85
N VAL A 344 7.40 22.44 -20.76
CA VAL A 344 8.20 22.39 -19.53
C VAL A 344 8.26 20.98 -18.94
N PHE A 345 7.12 20.27 -18.91
CA PHE A 345 7.12 18.87 -18.44
C PHE A 345 7.86 17.93 -19.40
N ASP A 346 7.75 18.11 -20.72
CA ASP A 346 8.47 17.30 -21.68
C ASP A 346 10.00 17.49 -21.56
N VAL A 347 10.46 18.73 -21.41
CA VAL A 347 11.87 19.04 -21.12
C VAL A 347 12.31 18.43 -19.78
N TYR A 348 11.49 18.54 -18.74
CA TYR A 348 11.76 17.91 -17.45
C TYR A 348 11.93 16.38 -17.59
N ILE A 349 11.05 15.72 -18.34
CA ILE A 349 11.10 14.28 -18.58
C ILE A 349 12.38 13.89 -19.31
N GLU A 350 12.76 14.61 -20.37
CA GLU A 350 14.01 14.38 -21.10
C GLU A 350 15.24 14.57 -20.22
N ARG A 351 15.23 15.60 -19.36
CA ARG A 351 16.30 15.86 -18.40
C ARG A 351 16.45 14.72 -17.39
N MET A 352 15.34 14.24 -16.82
CA MET A 352 15.34 13.12 -15.87
C MET A 352 15.77 11.80 -16.53
N PHE A 353 15.53 11.64 -17.84
CA PHE A 353 16.11 10.53 -18.61
C PHE A 353 17.63 10.66 -18.83
N SER A 354 18.15 11.88 -18.86
CA SER A 354 19.57 12.16 -19.16
C SER A 354 20.43 12.36 -17.91
N LYS A 355 19.83 12.49 -16.72
CA LYS A 355 20.55 12.69 -15.45
C LYS A 355 21.37 11.44 -15.10
N GLU A 356 22.69 11.58 -15.03
CA GLU A 356 23.55 10.59 -14.37
C GLU A 356 23.24 10.62 -12.87
N THR A 357 22.91 9.47 -12.28
CA THR A 357 22.69 9.38 -10.83
C THR A 357 24.04 9.44 -10.12
N ASP A 358 24.31 10.54 -9.42
CA ASP A 358 25.54 10.76 -8.65
C ASP A 358 25.93 9.52 -7.82
N GLY A 359 27.16 9.04 -8.01
CA GLY A 359 27.81 8.08 -7.10
C GLY A 359 27.58 6.59 -7.37
N LYS A 360 26.86 6.19 -8.42
CA LYS A 360 26.75 4.76 -8.81
C LYS A 360 27.63 4.45 -10.05
N PRO A 361 28.52 3.46 -10.02
CA PRO A 361 29.40 3.14 -11.15
C PRO A 361 28.62 2.80 -12.43
N ARG A 362 29.22 3.13 -13.58
CA ARG A 362 28.74 2.93 -14.98
C ARG A 362 28.30 1.50 -15.36
N GLU A 363 28.40 0.51 -14.47
CA GLU A 363 28.05 -0.89 -14.75
C GLU A 363 26.53 -1.17 -14.80
N TYR A 364 25.68 -0.25 -14.34
CA TYR A 364 24.26 -0.29 -14.68
C TYR A 364 24.05 0.35 -16.06
N LYS A 365 24.28 -0.42 -17.13
CA LYS A 365 23.67 -0.14 -18.45
C LYS A 365 22.21 0.26 -18.21
N LEU A 366 21.75 1.38 -18.79
CA LEU A 366 20.34 1.82 -18.77
C LEU A 366 19.44 0.58 -18.88
N PRO A 367 18.82 0.10 -17.79
CA PRO A 367 18.16 -1.20 -17.80
C PRO A 367 16.93 -1.20 -18.72
N TYR A 368 16.46 0.00 -19.08
CA TYR A 368 15.32 0.25 -19.93
C TYR A 368 15.61 1.41 -20.90
N LEU A 369 15.07 1.32 -22.11
CA LEU A 369 15.13 2.38 -23.11
C LEU A 369 14.17 3.53 -22.73
N ASN A 370 14.55 4.77 -23.00
CA ASN A 370 13.73 5.95 -22.66
C ASN A 370 12.34 5.93 -23.31
N PRO A 371 12.18 5.59 -24.62
CA PRO A 371 10.86 5.49 -25.24
C PRO A 371 9.95 4.45 -24.59
N GLN A 372 10.49 3.28 -24.23
CA GLN A 372 9.74 2.23 -23.55
C GLN A 372 9.34 2.65 -22.13
N THR A 373 10.24 3.32 -21.41
CA THR A 373 9.95 3.85 -20.07
C THR A 373 8.83 4.88 -20.13
N LYS A 374 8.89 5.81 -21.08
CA LYS A 374 7.83 6.82 -21.29
C LYS A 374 6.49 6.12 -21.56
N GLN A 375 6.46 5.13 -22.44
CA GLN A 375 5.25 4.34 -22.74
C GLN A 375 4.67 3.65 -21.50
N TRP A 376 5.50 2.98 -20.69
CA TRP A 376 5.03 2.29 -19.49
C TRP A 376 4.56 3.24 -18.38
N LEU A 377 5.21 4.40 -18.22
CA LEU A 377 4.79 5.45 -17.29
C LEU A 377 3.47 6.10 -17.74
N THR A 378 3.31 6.40 -19.04
CA THR A 378 2.06 6.87 -19.63
C THR A 378 0.93 5.88 -19.37
N TRP A 379 1.16 4.60 -19.64
CA TRP A 379 0.15 3.57 -19.39
C TRP A 379 -0.23 3.47 -17.91
N LEU A 380 0.76 3.49 -17.00
CA LEU A 380 0.51 3.47 -15.57
C LEU A 380 -0.31 4.69 -15.13
N ALA A 381 0.08 5.89 -15.56
CA ALA A 381 -0.62 7.13 -15.24
C ALA A 381 -2.08 7.11 -15.70
N GLN A 382 -2.35 6.66 -16.92
CA GLN A 382 -3.71 6.51 -17.47
C GLN A 382 -4.57 5.55 -16.64
N LYS A 383 -3.99 4.41 -16.21
CA LYS A 383 -4.73 3.44 -15.39
C LYS A 383 -4.98 3.94 -13.98
N MET A 384 -4.01 4.62 -13.38
CA MET A 384 -4.15 5.24 -12.06
C MET A 384 -5.20 6.37 -12.08
N GLU A 385 -5.20 7.23 -13.10
CA GLU A 385 -6.19 8.30 -13.25
C GLU A 385 -7.60 7.74 -13.44
N LYS A 386 -7.77 6.75 -14.33
CA LYS A 386 -9.07 6.08 -14.54
C LYS A 386 -9.58 5.35 -13.31
N ALA A 387 -8.68 4.83 -12.47
CA ALA A 387 -9.01 4.17 -11.21
C ALA A 387 -9.17 5.15 -10.03
N SER A 388 -8.90 6.45 -10.24
CA SER A 388 -8.81 7.48 -9.19
C SER A 388 -7.89 7.02 -8.04
N GLN A 389 -6.68 6.57 -8.39
CA GLN A 389 -5.67 6.07 -7.46
C GLN A 389 -4.46 6.99 -7.43
N LYS A 390 -4.13 7.54 -6.26
CA LYS A 390 -2.89 8.30 -6.01
C LYS A 390 -1.71 7.38 -5.73
N GLU A 391 -1.98 6.22 -5.12
CA GLU A 391 -0.97 5.23 -4.75
C GLU A 391 -1.18 3.92 -5.49
N PHE A 392 -0.09 3.42 -6.05
CA PHE A 392 -0.04 2.19 -6.83
C PHE A 392 0.65 1.06 -6.07
N PHE A 393 -0.09 -0.03 -5.86
CA PHE A 393 0.45 -1.30 -5.37
C PHE A 393 0.41 -2.35 -6.47
N ILE A 394 1.56 -2.97 -6.76
CA ILE A 394 1.72 -3.97 -7.83
C ILE A 394 0.73 -5.15 -7.66
N GLU A 395 0.37 -5.46 -6.43
CA GLU A 395 -0.49 -6.59 -6.07
C GLU A 395 -1.98 -6.21 -6.07
N GLN A 396 -2.32 -4.93 -6.15
CA GLN A 396 -3.71 -4.48 -6.29
C GLN A 396 -4.13 -4.38 -7.77
N MET A 397 -3.22 -4.67 -8.71
CA MET A 397 -3.54 -4.73 -10.14
C MET A 397 -4.69 -5.70 -10.41
N GLN A 398 -5.72 -5.21 -11.08
CA GLN A 398 -6.92 -5.99 -11.42
C GLN A 398 -6.97 -6.29 -12.93
N PRO A 399 -7.60 -7.39 -13.35
CA PRO A 399 -7.75 -7.72 -14.77
C PRO A 399 -8.56 -6.72 -15.59
N THR A 400 -9.32 -5.84 -14.92
CA THR A 400 -9.96 -4.68 -15.57
C THR A 400 -8.97 -3.71 -16.22
N TRP A 401 -7.68 -3.83 -15.90
CA TRP A 401 -6.62 -3.05 -16.54
C TRP A 401 -6.29 -3.56 -17.94
N LEU A 402 -6.63 -4.82 -18.26
CA LEU A 402 -6.61 -5.34 -19.62
C LEU A 402 -7.84 -4.83 -20.39
N GLY A 403 -7.68 -4.64 -21.70
CA GLY A 403 -8.77 -4.20 -22.58
C GLY A 403 -9.90 -5.23 -22.72
N SER A 404 -9.63 -6.51 -22.45
CA SER A 404 -10.59 -7.60 -22.60
C SER A 404 -10.57 -8.56 -21.40
N LYS A 405 -11.74 -8.70 -20.76
CA LYS A 405 -11.94 -9.72 -19.72
C LYS A 405 -11.83 -11.13 -20.28
N ALA A 406 -12.29 -11.36 -21.51
CA ALA A 406 -12.21 -12.67 -22.17
C ALA A 406 -10.76 -13.08 -22.41
N GLN A 407 -9.89 -12.14 -22.83
CA GLN A 407 -8.46 -12.41 -22.99
C GLN A 407 -7.81 -12.84 -21.67
N TYR A 408 -8.18 -12.19 -20.56
CA TYR A 408 -7.71 -12.59 -19.24
C TYR A 408 -8.19 -13.98 -18.83
N LEU A 409 -9.49 -14.26 -18.94
CA LEU A 409 -10.06 -15.56 -18.55
C LEU A 409 -9.49 -16.70 -19.38
N PHE A 410 -9.36 -16.51 -20.70
CA PHE A 410 -8.76 -17.49 -21.60
C PHE A 410 -7.26 -17.68 -21.31
N GLY A 411 -6.53 -16.60 -21.06
CA GLY A 411 -5.14 -16.67 -20.61
C GLY A 411 -4.99 -17.40 -19.28
N ASN A 412 -5.90 -17.18 -18.34
CA ASN A 412 -5.88 -17.84 -17.02
C ASN A 412 -6.20 -19.33 -17.14
N MET A 413 -7.10 -19.69 -18.06
CA MET A 413 -7.39 -21.08 -18.42
C MET A 413 -6.14 -21.78 -18.98
N LEU A 414 -5.50 -21.20 -20.00
CA LEU A 414 -4.36 -21.84 -20.65
C LEU A 414 -3.10 -21.84 -19.78
N ILE A 415 -2.70 -20.69 -19.22
CA ILE A 415 -1.47 -20.56 -18.43
C ILE A 415 -1.63 -21.27 -17.09
N GLY A 416 -2.74 -21.04 -16.39
CA GLY A 416 -3.00 -21.67 -15.11
C GLY A 416 -3.19 -23.17 -15.23
N GLY A 417 -3.95 -23.62 -16.25
CA GLY A 417 -4.08 -25.03 -16.59
C GLY A 417 -2.72 -25.66 -16.93
N SER A 418 -1.85 -24.97 -17.67
CA SER A 418 -0.51 -25.50 -18.02
C SER A 418 0.39 -25.65 -16.81
N ILE A 419 0.45 -24.64 -15.94
CA ILE A 419 1.28 -24.67 -14.72
C ILE A 419 0.82 -25.81 -13.81
N LEU A 420 -0.49 -25.92 -13.55
CA LEU A 420 -1.03 -26.95 -12.65
C LEU A 420 -1.02 -28.34 -13.29
N GLY A 421 -1.25 -28.44 -14.61
CA GLY A 421 -1.19 -29.67 -15.37
C GLY A 421 0.22 -30.27 -15.42
N LEU A 422 1.23 -29.45 -15.72
CA LEU A 422 2.64 -29.89 -15.76
C LEU A 422 3.16 -30.25 -14.36
N THR A 423 2.84 -29.45 -13.34
CA THR A 423 3.24 -29.76 -11.96
C THR A 423 2.61 -31.06 -11.49
N PHE A 424 1.32 -31.27 -11.75
CA PHE A 424 0.65 -32.53 -11.39
C PHE A 424 1.17 -33.73 -12.20
N GLY A 425 1.37 -33.56 -13.51
CA GLY A 425 1.95 -34.59 -14.37
C GLY A 425 3.35 -35.01 -13.89
N LEU A 426 4.19 -34.05 -13.51
CA LEU A 426 5.52 -34.31 -12.95
C LEU A 426 5.45 -35.04 -11.60
N ILE A 427 4.56 -34.63 -10.70
CA ILE A 427 4.34 -35.30 -9.42
C ILE A 427 3.85 -36.75 -9.63
N ALA A 428 2.92 -36.94 -10.57
CA ALA A 428 2.41 -38.26 -10.95
C ALA A 428 3.53 -39.14 -11.55
N PHE A 429 4.38 -38.57 -12.40
CA PHE A 429 5.54 -39.25 -12.96
C PHE A 429 6.55 -39.68 -11.88
N LEU A 430 7.02 -38.75 -11.05
CA LEU A 430 8.02 -39.03 -10.00
C LEU A 430 7.53 -40.09 -9.01
N SER A 431 6.25 -40.02 -8.67
CA SER A 431 5.65 -40.95 -7.72
C SER A 431 5.38 -42.33 -8.31
N ALA A 432 5.09 -42.43 -9.62
CA ALA A 432 5.05 -43.70 -10.35
C ALA A 432 6.46 -44.31 -10.47
N TRP A 433 7.46 -43.50 -10.83
CA TRP A 433 8.87 -43.88 -10.93
C TRP A 433 9.42 -44.49 -9.63
N VAL A 434 9.16 -43.85 -8.49
CA VAL A 434 9.58 -44.37 -7.16
C VAL A 434 8.90 -45.69 -6.83
N THR A 435 7.67 -45.90 -7.31
CA THR A 435 6.87 -47.09 -7.00
C THR A 435 7.21 -48.25 -7.93
N CYS A 436 7.52 -47.96 -9.18
CA CYS A 436 7.78 -48.95 -10.22
C CYS A 436 9.13 -48.62 -10.87
N LYS A 437 10.22 -49.12 -10.28
CA LYS A 437 11.60 -48.87 -10.76
C LYS A 437 11.88 -49.47 -12.15
N THR A 438 10.99 -50.30 -12.68
CA THR A 438 11.18 -51.10 -13.91
C THR A 438 10.23 -50.75 -15.06
N CYS A 439 9.21 -49.91 -14.85
CA CYS A 439 8.19 -49.60 -15.87
C CYS A 439 8.22 -48.11 -16.23
N THR A 440 9.19 -47.73 -17.05
CA THR A 440 9.37 -46.34 -17.49
C THR A 440 8.31 -45.90 -18.49
N GLU A 441 7.96 -46.73 -19.47
CA GLU A 441 6.97 -46.38 -20.51
C GLU A 441 5.55 -46.18 -19.96
N ASP A 442 5.07 -47.11 -19.12
CA ASP A 442 3.72 -47.01 -18.54
C ASP A 442 3.61 -45.83 -17.56
N SER A 443 4.69 -45.52 -16.84
CA SER A 443 4.75 -44.37 -15.94
C SER A 443 4.63 -43.04 -16.71
N ILE A 444 5.25 -42.93 -17.89
CA ILE A 444 5.16 -41.73 -18.75
C ILE A 444 3.75 -41.57 -19.31
N LYS A 445 3.14 -42.66 -19.84
CA LYS A 445 1.76 -42.62 -20.36
C LYS A 445 0.78 -42.21 -19.27
N TRP A 446 0.92 -42.77 -18.06
CA TRP A 446 0.07 -42.43 -16.91
C TRP A 446 0.23 -40.97 -16.48
N ALA A 447 1.47 -40.49 -16.40
CA ALA A 447 1.76 -39.10 -16.05
C ALA A 447 1.19 -38.10 -17.08
N GLY A 448 1.30 -38.42 -18.38
CA GLY A 448 0.74 -37.61 -19.46
C GLY A 448 -0.79 -37.48 -19.37
N ILE A 449 -1.50 -38.60 -19.18
CA ILE A 449 -2.96 -38.61 -19.04
C ILE A 449 -3.40 -37.77 -17.83
N ASN A 450 -2.77 -37.98 -16.67
CA ASN A 450 -3.07 -37.22 -15.45
C ASN A 450 -2.76 -35.72 -15.60
N GLY A 451 -1.66 -35.38 -16.28
CA GLY A 451 -1.29 -34.00 -16.57
C GLY A 451 -2.30 -33.29 -17.48
N ILE A 452 -2.81 -33.97 -18.51
CA ILE A 452 -3.85 -33.43 -19.41
C ILE A 452 -5.17 -33.24 -18.66
N ILE A 453 -5.58 -34.20 -17.84
CA ILE A 453 -6.80 -34.08 -17.03
C ILE A 453 -6.68 -32.89 -16.07
N ALA A 454 -5.54 -32.75 -15.41
CA ALA A 454 -5.24 -31.62 -14.53
C ALA A 454 -5.25 -30.28 -15.28
N PHE A 455 -4.68 -30.24 -16.50
CA PHE A 455 -4.72 -29.07 -17.37
C PHE A 455 -6.15 -28.66 -17.69
N VAL A 456 -6.98 -29.59 -18.17
CA VAL A 456 -8.38 -29.29 -18.54
C VAL A 456 -9.17 -28.86 -17.30
N PHE A 457 -9.03 -29.59 -16.19
CA PHE A 457 -9.73 -29.30 -14.95
C PHE A 457 -9.40 -27.91 -14.42
N PHE A 458 -8.12 -27.64 -14.14
CA PHE A 458 -7.74 -26.36 -13.57
C PHE A 458 -7.87 -25.22 -14.57
N GLY A 459 -7.68 -25.48 -15.87
CA GLY A 459 -7.95 -24.52 -16.90
C GLY A 459 -9.41 -24.05 -16.86
N LEU A 460 -10.37 -24.99 -16.78
CA LEU A 460 -11.78 -24.64 -16.67
C LEU A 460 -12.09 -23.94 -15.34
N VAL A 461 -11.60 -24.44 -14.21
CA VAL A 461 -11.84 -23.81 -12.88
C VAL A 461 -11.31 -22.37 -12.83
N LEU A 462 -10.10 -22.13 -13.34
CA LEU A 462 -9.47 -20.81 -13.34
C LEU A 462 -10.04 -19.89 -14.43
N GLY A 463 -10.49 -20.45 -15.56
CA GLY A 463 -11.10 -19.72 -16.67
C GLY A 463 -12.56 -19.33 -16.46
N TRP A 464 -13.32 -20.11 -15.68
CA TRP A 464 -14.73 -19.81 -15.37
C TRP A 464 -14.93 -19.06 -14.05
N GLY A 465 -13.88 -18.94 -13.25
CA GLY A 465 -13.91 -18.25 -11.96
C GLY A 465 -14.06 -16.72 -12.08
N LYS A 466 -14.30 -16.06 -10.94
CA LYS A 466 -14.32 -14.60 -10.85
C LYS A 466 -12.97 -14.02 -11.32
N ALA A 467 -13.04 -13.05 -12.24
CA ALA A 467 -11.87 -12.36 -12.76
C ALA A 467 -11.16 -11.51 -11.69
N ASP A 468 -11.88 -11.01 -10.68
CA ASP A 468 -11.27 -10.18 -9.64
C ASP A 468 -10.18 -10.97 -8.89
N ILE A 469 -9.04 -10.31 -8.70
CA ILE A 469 -7.90 -10.87 -7.99
C ILE A 469 -7.94 -10.31 -6.57
N LYS A 470 -8.21 -11.18 -5.61
CA LYS A 470 -8.09 -10.90 -4.18
C LYS A 470 -7.01 -11.82 -3.63
N THR A 471 -5.91 -11.24 -3.16
CA THR A 471 -4.83 -11.98 -2.51
C THR A 471 -5.28 -12.48 -1.15
N VAL A 472 -4.93 -13.73 -0.83
CA VAL A 472 -5.15 -14.32 0.50
C VAL A 472 -3.92 -14.07 1.34
N GLU A 473 -3.98 -13.02 2.13
CA GLU A 473 -2.80 -12.58 2.89
C GLU A 473 -2.94 -12.84 4.40
N THR A 474 -4.14 -13.22 4.87
CA THR A 474 -4.34 -13.76 6.22
C THR A 474 -5.23 -15.01 6.18
N ILE A 475 -5.08 -15.89 7.17
CA ILE A 475 -5.92 -17.08 7.34
C ILE A 475 -6.91 -16.77 8.46
N LYS A 476 -8.15 -16.41 8.09
CA LYS A 476 -9.28 -16.30 9.02
C LYS A 476 -10.46 -17.09 8.47
N TRP A 477 -11.22 -17.69 9.37
CA TRP A 477 -12.41 -18.44 9.00
C TRP A 477 -13.58 -17.50 8.68
N SER A 478 -14.22 -17.70 7.54
CA SER A 478 -15.41 -16.97 7.09
C SER A 478 -16.55 -17.91 6.73
N TRP A 479 -17.60 -17.90 7.56
CA TRP A 479 -18.84 -18.66 7.30
C TRP A 479 -19.59 -18.16 6.07
N GLN A 480 -19.50 -16.87 5.75
CA GLN A 480 -20.17 -16.29 4.60
C GLN A 480 -19.53 -16.74 3.28
N GLU A 481 -18.19 -16.73 3.21
CA GLU A 481 -17.46 -17.22 2.03
C GLU A 481 -17.59 -18.74 1.86
N ALA A 482 -17.66 -19.49 2.97
CA ALA A 482 -17.98 -20.92 2.94
C ALA A 482 -19.34 -21.18 2.27
N LYS A 483 -20.40 -20.47 2.71
CA LYS A 483 -21.75 -20.59 2.15
C LYS A 483 -21.80 -20.22 0.67
N ASN A 484 -21.15 -19.11 0.29
CA ASN A 484 -21.08 -18.66 -1.10
C ASN A 484 -20.35 -19.65 -2.02
N SER A 485 -19.44 -20.44 -1.46
CA SER A 485 -18.62 -21.39 -2.20
C SER A 485 -19.23 -22.78 -2.31
N LEU A 486 -20.32 -23.10 -1.59
CA LEU A 486 -20.93 -24.43 -1.58
C LEU A 486 -21.44 -24.89 -2.95
N LEU A 487 -22.16 -24.01 -3.68
CA LEU A 487 -22.69 -24.33 -5.01
C LEU A 487 -21.55 -24.66 -5.99
N PHE A 488 -20.54 -23.80 -6.04
CA PHE A 488 -19.36 -24.03 -6.88
C PHE A 488 -18.55 -25.25 -6.44
N GLY A 489 -18.43 -25.49 -5.13
CA GLY A 489 -17.83 -26.71 -4.58
C GLY A 489 -18.57 -27.97 -5.02
N GLY A 490 -19.90 -27.94 -5.04
CA GLY A 490 -20.73 -29.04 -5.56
C GLY A 490 -20.51 -29.30 -7.05
N ILE A 491 -20.45 -28.24 -7.87
CA ILE A 491 -20.14 -28.35 -9.30
C ILE A 491 -18.74 -28.95 -9.50
N ILE A 492 -17.75 -28.48 -8.75
CA ILE A 492 -16.39 -29.02 -8.78
C ILE A 492 -16.38 -30.51 -8.40
N ALA A 493 -17.15 -30.90 -7.39
CA ALA A 493 -17.23 -32.29 -6.97
C ALA A 493 -17.76 -33.21 -8.08
N ILE A 494 -18.81 -32.76 -8.79
CA ILE A 494 -19.39 -33.50 -9.91
C ILE A 494 -18.39 -33.58 -11.07
N LEU A 495 -17.78 -32.45 -11.44
CA LEU A 495 -16.82 -32.39 -12.55
C LEU A 495 -15.59 -33.27 -12.30
N VAL A 496 -15.01 -33.22 -11.09
CA VAL A 496 -13.88 -34.08 -10.71
C VAL A 496 -14.29 -35.55 -10.69
N GLY A 497 -15.48 -35.86 -10.15
CA GLY A 497 -16.01 -37.22 -10.17
C GLY A 497 -16.12 -37.78 -11.59
N LEU A 498 -16.71 -37.01 -12.51
CA LEU A 498 -16.84 -37.40 -13.92
C LEU A 498 -15.49 -37.56 -14.63
N LEU A 499 -14.56 -36.62 -14.40
CA LEU A 499 -13.20 -36.69 -14.95
C LEU A 499 -12.44 -37.91 -14.43
N LEU A 500 -12.60 -38.28 -13.16
CA LEU A 500 -11.97 -39.45 -12.58
C LEU A 500 -12.55 -40.75 -13.13
N ILE A 501 -13.87 -40.83 -13.31
CA ILE A 501 -14.51 -41.97 -13.99
C ILE A 501 -13.93 -42.11 -15.40
N PHE A 502 -13.87 -41.00 -16.14
CA PHE A 502 -13.35 -40.99 -17.50
C PHE A 502 -11.87 -41.42 -17.55
N ALA A 503 -11.03 -40.87 -16.68
CA ALA A 503 -9.60 -41.20 -16.58
C ALA A 503 -9.35 -42.68 -16.26
N LEU A 504 -10.05 -43.19 -15.24
CA LEU A 504 -9.95 -44.59 -14.83
C LEU A 504 -10.47 -45.51 -15.94
N SER A 505 -11.52 -45.09 -16.66
CA SER A 505 -12.08 -45.86 -17.77
C SER A 505 -11.13 -45.97 -18.96
N LEU A 506 -10.45 -44.89 -19.34
CA LEU A 506 -9.42 -44.90 -20.38
C LEU A 506 -8.24 -45.79 -19.98
N TRP A 507 -7.77 -45.70 -18.74
CA TRP A 507 -6.62 -46.46 -18.29
C TRP A 507 -6.88 -47.96 -18.17
N TYR A 508 -7.96 -48.33 -17.47
CA TYR A 508 -8.27 -49.73 -17.19
C TYR A 508 -9.05 -50.41 -18.33
N GLY A 509 -9.81 -49.64 -19.11
CA GLY A 509 -10.52 -50.13 -20.29
C GLY A 509 -9.57 -50.50 -21.43
N ILE A 510 -8.53 -49.69 -21.67
CA ILE A 510 -7.53 -49.97 -22.72
C ILE A 510 -6.53 -51.05 -22.28
N ASN A 511 -6.07 -51.04 -21.02
CA ASN A 511 -4.99 -51.95 -20.58
C ASN A 511 -5.45 -53.30 -20.01
N LEU A 512 -6.66 -53.38 -19.42
CA LEU A 512 -7.08 -54.54 -18.61
C LEU A 512 -8.48 -55.06 -18.96
N GLY A 513 -9.20 -54.44 -19.91
CA GLY A 513 -10.54 -54.89 -20.34
C GLY A 513 -11.61 -54.85 -19.24
N VAL A 514 -11.39 -54.10 -18.16
CA VAL A 514 -12.28 -54.08 -16.99
C VAL A 514 -13.48 -53.16 -17.25
N SER A 515 -14.68 -53.68 -17.02
CA SER A 515 -15.94 -52.94 -17.20
C SER A 515 -16.08 -51.73 -16.26
N LEU A 516 -16.59 -50.63 -16.82
CA LEU A 516 -17.01 -49.39 -16.13
C LEU A 516 -17.98 -49.63 -14.95
N ASN A 517 -18.64 -50.79 -14.90
CA ASN A 517 -19.64 -51.10 -13.89
C ASN A 517 -19.02 -51.51 -12.53
N ASN A 518 -17.69 -51.55 -12.40
CA ASN A 518 -17.03 -51.95 -11.15
C ASN A 518 -17.33 -50.93 -10.01
N ILE A 519 -17.83 -51.45 -8.89
CA ILE A 519 -18.24 -50.68 -7.69
C ILE A 519 -17.05 -49.89 -7.12
N VAL A 520 -15.84 -50.43 -7.21
CA VAL A 520 -14.62 -49.79 -6.70
C VAL A 520 -14.31 -48.50 -7.46
N PHE A 521 -14.51 -48.45 -8.79
CA PHE A 521 -14.26 -47.24 -9.59
C PHE A 521 -15.30 -46.15 -9.35
N ARG A 522 -16.58 -46.52 -9.17
CA ARG A 522 -17.64 -45.53 -8.88
C ARG A 522 -17.48 -44.92 -7.49
N SER A 523 -17.14 -45.75 -6.50
CA SER A 523 -16.91 -45.27 -5.13
C SER A 523 -15.69 -44.36 -5.02
N SER A 524 -14.58 -44.68 -5.71
CA SER A 524 -13.37 -43.84 -5.69
C SER A 524 -13.57 -42.48 -6.38
N ALA A 525 -14.31 -42.45 -7.49
CA ALA A 525 -14.64 -41.20 -8.18
C ALA A 525 -15.57 -40.29 -7.35
N LEU A 526 -16.59 -40.86 -6.69
CA LEU A 526 -17.49 -40.11 -5.82
C LEU A 526 -16.73 -39.49 -4.64
N ILE A 527 -15.87 -40.28 -3.99
CA ILE A 527 -15.04 -39.83 -2.87
C ILE A 527 -14.09 -38.73 -3.32
N GLY A 528 -13.37 -38.92 -4.45
CA GLY A 528 -12.45 -37.93 -5.00
C GLY A 528 -13.15 -36.62 -5.38
N GLY A 529 -14.35 -36.70 -5.95
CA GLY A 529 -15.19 -35.53 -6.23
C GLY A 529 -15.55 -34.76 -4.96
N ILE A 530 -16.10 -35.44 -3.95
CA ILE A 530 -16.48 -34.81 -2.68
C ILE A 530 -15.28 -34.14 -2.01
N ILE A 531 -14.11 -34.81 -1.98
CA ILE A 531 -12.89 -34.25 -1.43
C ILE A 531 -12.49 -32.96 -2.17
N ALA A 532 -12.56 -32.95 -3.49
CA ALA A 532 -12.22 -31.77 -4.28
C ALA A 532 -13.18 -30.60 -4.04
N GLY A 533 -14.49 -30.88 -3.97
CA GLY A 533 -15.50 -29.87 -3.65
C GLY A 533 -15.34 -29.30 -2.24
N LEU A 534 -15.13 -30.15 -1.24
CA LEU A 534 -14.87 -29.71 0.15
C LEU A 534 -13.57 -28.93 0.26
N SER A 535 -12.52 -29.32 -0.45
CA SER A 535 -11.25 -28.61 -0.49
C SER A 535 -11.41 -27.20 -1.07
N TYR A 536 -12.23 -27.04 -2.11
CA TYR A 536 -12.57 -25.72 -2.66
C TYR A 536 -13.32 -24.85 -1.64
N VAL A 537 -14.32 -25.40 -0.96
CA VAL A 537 -15.10 -24.69 0.06
C VAL A 537 -14.19 -24.27 1.21
N LEU A 538 -13.37 -25.21 1.72
CA LEU A 538 -12.45 -24.97 2.83
C LEU A 538 -11.39 -23.91 2.46
N SER A 539 -10.84 -23.98 1.24
CA SER A 539 -9.85 -23.00 0.77
C SER A 539 -10.41 -21.59 0.64
N ASN A 540 -11.70 -21.44 0.32
CA ASN A 540 -12.36 -20.13 0.29
C ASN A 540 -12.85 -19.69 1.67
N ALA A 541 -13.22 -20.63 2.54
CA ALA A 541 -13.60 -20.36 3.92
C ALA A 541 -12.43 -19.89 4.79
N LEU A 542 -11.21 -20.34 4.49
CA LEU A 542 -9.98 -19.96 5.19
C LEU A 542 -9.33 -18.66 4.67
N LYS A 543 -10.04 -17.88 3.85
CA LYS A 543 -9.55 -16.59 3.35
C LYS A 543 -9.83 -15.49 4.36
N GLY A 544 -8.78 -14.99 4.99
CA GLY A 544 -8.84 -13.74 5.74
C GLY A 544 -8.62 -12.52 4.82
N PRO A 545 -8.88 -11.31 5.35
CA PRO A 545 -8.63 -10.07 4.63
C PRO A 545 -7.16 -9.93 4.20
N ALA A 546 -6.91 -9.16 3.14
CA ALA A 546 -5.54 -8.86 2.70
C ALA A 546 -4.73 -8.17 3.82
N ILE A 547 -3.40 -8.30 3.83
CA ILE A 547 -2.51 -7.52 4.68
C ILE A 547 -2.50 -6.14 4.07
N GLN A 548 -3.19 -5.24 4.74
CA GLN A 548 -3.49 -3.94 4.16
C GLN A 548 -2.24 -3.04 4.13
N THR A 549 -1.30 -3.21 5.07
CA THR A 549 -0.01 -2.50 5.06
C THR A 549 1.10 -3.32 4.42
N LYS A 550 1.48 -2.95 3.20
CA LYS A 550 2.57 -3.58 2.46
C LYS A 550 3.86 -2.78 2.70
N THR A 551 4.91 -3.44 3.17
CA THR A 551 6.21 -2.81 3.48
C THR A 551 7.20 -2.91 2.33
N TYR A 552 7.05 -3.91 1.46
CA TYR A 552 7.84 -4.06 0.25
C TYR A 552 6.98 -4.55 -0.92
N PRO A 553 7.39 -4.29 -2.19
CA PRO A 553 6.64 -4.73 -3.35
C PRO A 553 6.54 -6.25 -3.45
N ASN A 554 5.37 -6.77 -3.84
CA ASN A 554 5.03 -8.20 -3.97
C ASN A 554 4.82 -8.97 -2.66
N GLN A 555 4.82 -8.32 -1.49
CA GLN A 555 4.59 -8.94 -0.19
C GLN A 555 3.34 -9.83 -0.16
N GLY A 556 2.17 -9.33 -0.57
CA GLY A 556 0.92 -10.10 -0.53
C GLY A 556 0.89 -11.29 -1.48
N ILE A 557 1.63 -11.25 -2.59
CA ILE A 557 1.81 -12.44 -3.46
C ILE A 557 2.65 -13.50 -2.73
N TRP A 558 3.75 -13.09 -2.07
CA TRP A 558 4.57 -14.00 -1.28
C TRP A 558 3.82 -14.58 -0.09
N VAL A 559 2.99 -13.76 0.57
CA VAL A 559 2.15 -14.22 1.69
C VAL A 559 1.03 -15.13 1.19
N SER A 560 0.45 -14.87 0.02
CA SER A 560 -0.52 -15.78 -0.62
C SER A 560 0.12 -17.13 -0.92
N LEU A 561 1.36 -17.15 -1.41
CA LEU A 561 2.11 -18.39 -1.63
C LEU A 561 2.36 -19.15 -0.32
N LYS A 562 2.79 -18.46 0.75
CA LYS A 562 2.98 -19.07 2.08
C LYS A 562 1.66 -19.63 2.64
N SER A 563 0.57 -18.89 2.48
CA SER A 563 -0.77 -19.32 2.92
C SER A 563 -1.25 -20.54 2.13
N ALA A 564 -0.94 -20.63 0.84
CA ALA A 564 -1.24 -21.81 0.03
C ALA A 564 -0.56 -23.06 0.59
N ILE A 565 0.73 -22.96 0.98
CA ILE A 565 1.46 -24.07 1.59
C ILE A 565 0.79 -24.51 2.91
N ILE A 566 0.34 -23.57 3.73
CA ILE A 566 -0.36 -23.88 4.99
C ILE A 566 -1.70 -24.58 4.71
N ILE A 567 -2.47 -24.10 3.73
CA ILE A 567 -3.75 -24.72 3.34
C ILE A 567 -3.51 -26.15 2.79
N VAL A 568 -2.47 -26.36 1.97
CA VAL A 568 -2.05 -27.70 1.53
C VAL A 568 -1.82 -28.60 2.74
N LEU A 569 -1.08 -28.13 3.74
CA LEU A 569 -0.81 -28.91 4.96
C LEU A 569 -2.10 -29.26 5.72
N ILE A 570 -2.98 -28.28 5.94
CA ILE A 570 -4.25 -28.47 6.64
C ILE A 570 -5.17 -29.46 5.92
N ILE A 571 -5.21 -29.42 4.58
CA ILE A 571 -6.03 -30.35 3.78
C ILE A 571 -5.37 -31.73 3.68
N SER A 572 -4.04 -31.79 3.57
CA SER A 572 -3.28 -33.02 3.37
C SER A 572 -3.32 -33.96 4.57
N VAL A 573 -3.18 -33.45 5.79
CA VAL A 573 -3.03 -34.28 6.99
C VAL A 573 -4.29 -35.12 7.28
N PRO A 574 -5.52 -34.55 7.28
CA PRO A 574 -6.74 -35.33 7.48
C PRO A 574 -7.00 -36.29 6.32
N LEU A 575 -6.68 -35.88 5.09
CA LEU A 575 -6.88 -36.71 3.90
C LEU A 575 -5.96 -37.94 3.91
N ILE A 576 -4.69 -37.76 4.27
CA ILE A 576 -3.72 -38.84 4.42
C ILE A 576 -4.14 -39.77 5.57
N MET A 577 -4.56 -39.24 6.72
CA MET A 577 -5.09 -40.03 7.85
C MET A 577 -6.30 -40.88 7.44
N LEU A 578 -7.29 -40.29 6.74
CA LEU A 578 -8.50 -40.98 6.31
C LEU A 578 -8.22 -42.10 5.30
N ILE A 579 -7.25 -41.89 4.41
CA ILE A 579 -6.84 -42.89 3.42
C ILE A 579 -6.03 -44.02 4.07
N LEU A 580 -5.16 -43.68 5.04
CA LEU A 580 -4.39 -44.67 5.81
C LEU A 580 -5.30 -45.60 6.64
N PHE A 581 -6.44 -45.09 7.13
CA PHE A 581 -7.39 -45.88 7.92
C PHE A 581 -8.23 -46.86 7.09
N ARG A 582 -8.31 -46.68 5.77
CA ARG A 582 -9.21 -47.44 4.87
C ARG A 582 -8.53 -48.48 3.97
N ILE A 583 -7.20 -48.46 3.88
CA ILE A 583 -6.43 -49.30 2.95
C ILE A 583 -5.43 -50.14 3.74
N ASP A 584 -5.54 -51.47 3.67
CA ASP A 584 -4.62 -52.46 4.27
C ASP A 584 -3.15 -52.37 3.76
N ARG A 585 -2.85 -51.39 2.89
CA ARG A 585 -1.53 -51.12 2.29
C ARG A 585 -1.14 -49.65 2.54
N PRO A 586 -0.53 -49.32 3.69
CA PRO A 586 -0.24 -47.92 4.09
C PRO A 586 0.68 -47.18 3.11
N ASN A 587 1.54 -47.91 2.37
CA ASN A 587 2.46 -47.33 1.38
C ASN A 587 1.77 -46.81 0.11
N ILE A 588 0.60 -47.36 -0.26
CA ILE A 588 -0.15 -46.92 -1.44
C ILE A 588 -1.05 -45.74 -1.06
N GLY A 589 -1.71 -45.82 0.10
CA GLY A 589 -2.61 -44.78 0.60
C GLY A 589 -1.91 -43.43 0.86
N SER A 590 -0.76 -43.45 1.54
CA SER A 590 0.04 -42.24 1.80
C SER A 590 0.50 -41.54 0.52
N ARG A 591 0.92 -42.29 -0.49
CA ARG A 591 1.36 -41.76 -1.79
C ARG A 591 0.22 -41.17 -2.61
N PHE A 592 -0.98 -41.76 -2.55
CA PHE A 592 -2.17 -41.20 -3.20
C PHE A 592 -2.67 -39.94 -2.49
N GLY A 593 -2.73 -39.95 -1.15
CA GLY A 593 -3.16 -38.80 -0.35
C GLY A 593 -2.25 -37.58 -0.54
N LEU A 594 -0.94 -37.78 -0.59
CA LEU A 594 0.03 -36.68 -0.80
C LEU A 594 -0.12 -36.04 -2.19
N ARG A 595 -0.31 -36.84 -3.25
CA ARG A 595 -0.53 -36.33 -4.63
C ARG A 595 -1.80 -35.48 -4.70
N TRP A 596 -2.90 -35.99 -4.14
CA TRP A 596 -4.18 -35.30 -4.14
C TRP A 596 -4.18 -34.06 -3.28
N ALA A 597 -3.51 -34.08 -2.14
CA ALA A 597 -3.44 -32.91 -1.29
C ALA A 597 -2.57 -31.79 -1.88
N MET A 598 -1.46 -32.14 -2.54
CA MET A 598 -0.62 -31.18 -3.27
C MET A 598 -1.35 -30.62 -4.49
N PHE A 599 -2.12 -31.47 -5.19
CA PHE A 599 -3.00 -31.07 -6.30
C PHE A 599 -4.07 -30.06 -5.86
N LEU A 600 -4.82 -30.38 -4.80
CA LEU A 600 -5.93 -29.56 -4.32
C LEU A 600 -5.44 -28.28 -3.63
N GLY A 601 -4.37 -28.34 -2.84
CA GLY A 601 -3.90 -27.18 -2.10
C GLY A 601 -3.08 -26.18 -2.94
N LEU A 602 -2.44 -26.60 -4.04
CA LEU A 602 -1.79 -25.65 -4.99
C LEU A 602 -2.79 -25.05 -5.98
N GLY A 603 -3.80 -25.83 -6.37
CA GLY A 603 -4.82 -25.40 -7.33
C GLY A 603 -5.93 -24.53 -6.71
N PHE A 604 -6.10 -24.56 -5.39
CA PHE A 604 -7.08 -23.76 -4.66
C PHE A 604 -6.42 -22.82 -3.64
N GLY A 605 -7.13 -21.77 -3.20
CA GLY A 605 -6.59 -20.80 -2.25
C GLY A 605 -5.49 -19.92 -2.85
N GLY A 606 -4.44 -19.64 -2.07
CA GLY A 606 -3.41 -18.66 -2.42
C GLY A 606 -2.59 -18.99 -3.68
N GLY A 607 -2.47 -20.27 -4.07
CA GLY A 607 -1.78 -20.68 -5.29
C GLY A 607 -2.49 -20.22 -6.56
N ALA A 608 -3.83 -20.29 -6.57
CA ALA A 608 -4.65 -19.75 -7.65
C ALA A 608 -4.50 -18.22 -7.78
N ASP A 609 -4.38 -17.50 -6.67
CA ASP A 609 -4.20 -16.04 -6.69
C ASP A 609 -2.81 -15.64 -7.21
N CYS A 610 -1.76 -16.42 -6.89
CA CYS A 610 -0.43 -16.27 -7.49
C CYS A 610 -0.46 -16.49 -9.01
N ILE A 611 -1.15 -17.54 -9.48
CA ILE A 611 -1.30 -17.84 -10.92
C ILE A 611 -2.06 -16.70 -11.61
N LYS A 612 -3.15 -16.21 -11.01
CA LYS A 612 -3.92 -15.08 -11.54
C LYS A 612 -3.08 -13.82 -11.72
N HIS A 613 -2.22 -13.50 -10.75
CA HIS A 613 -1.29 -12.38 -10.85
C HIS A 613 -0.21 -12.61 -11.90
N PHE A 614 0.33 -13.83 -11.98
CA PHE A 614 1.31 -14.19 -13.00
C PHE A 614 0.73 -14.07 -14.41
N THR A 615 -0.44 -14.65 -14.66
CA THR A 615 -1.19 -14.55 -15.92
C THR A 615 -1.44 -13.08 -16.28
N LEU A 616 -1.91 -12.26 -15.33
CA LEU A 616 -2.16 -10.84 -15.57
C LEU A 616 -0.88 -10.12 -16.01
N ARG A 617 0.22 -10.31 -15.27
CA ARG A 617 1.51 -9.66 -15.59
C ARG A 617 2.08 -10.17 -16.91
N PHE A 618 1.96 -11.46 -17.20
CA PHE A 618 2.40 -12.05 -18.46
C PHE A 618 1.65 -11.45 -19.64
N LEU A 619 0.32 -11.34 -19.56
CA LEU A 619 -0.49 -10.73 -20.62
C LEU A 619 -0.19 -9.23 -20.78
N LEU A 620 -0.04 -8.49 -19.68
CA LEU A 620 0.33 -7.08 -19.73
C LEU A 620 1.72 -6.88 -20.34
N HIS A 621 2.68 -7.73 -19.99
CA HIS A 621 4.02 -7.71 -20.56
C HIS A 621 4.02 -8.09 -22.04
N ARG A 622 3.26 -9.11 -22.44
CA ARG A 622 3.12 -9.55 -23.84
C ARG A 622 2.53 -8.46 -24.74
N ASN A 623 1.65 -7.63 -24.19
CA ASN A 623 1.06 -6.46 -24.84
C ASN A 623 1.93 -5.19 -24.72
N ASN A 624 3.14 -5.29 -24.17
CA ASN A 624 4.10 -4.21 -23.97
C ASN A 624 3.59 -3.05 -23.07
N TYR A 625 2.65 -3.33 -22.15
CA TYR A 625 2.16 -2.35 -21.19
C TYR A 625 3.06 -2.19 -19.96
N ILE A 626 3.76 -3.26 -19.58
CA ILE A 626 4.68 -3.28 -18.43
C ILE A 626 5.94 -4.10 -18.76
N PRO A 627 7.08 -3.82 -18.11
CA PRO A 627 8.24 -4.69 -18.15
C PRO A 627 8.03 -5.95 -17.28
N TRP A 628 8.80 -7.01 -17.58
CA TRP A 628 8.74 -8.28 -16.85
C TRP A 628 9.02 -8.11 -15.34
N ASN A 629 10.14 -7.46 -15.00
CA ASN A 629 10.46 -7.11 -13.62
C ASN A 629 9.91 -5.72 -13.30
N TYR A 630 8.60 -5.66 -13.02
CA TYR A 630 7.93 -4.39 -12.81
C TYR A 630 8.38 -3.67 -11.53
N ALA A 631 8.72 -4.40 -10.47
CA ALA A 631 9.25 -3.79 -9.24
C ALA A 631 10.58 -3.06 -9.49
N ARG A 632 11.52 -3.70 -10.20
CA ARG A 632 12.80 -3.05 -10.59
C ARG A 632 12.57 -1.82 -11.47
N PHE A 633 11.59 -1.86 -12.36
CA PHE A 633 11.23 -0.71 -13.18
C PHE A 633 10.68 0.45 -12.35
N LEU A 634 9.78 0.19 -11.39
CA LEU A 634 9.21 1.23 -10.54
C LEU A 634 10.26 1.82 -9.60
N ASP A 635 11.19 1.01 -9.09
CA ASP A 635 12.35 1.49 -8.34
C ASP A 635 13.25 2.35 -9.26
N TYR A 636 13.53 1.94 -10.50
CA TYR A 636 14.25 2.75 -11.49
C TYR A 636 13.54 4.09 -11.79
N ALA A 637 12.23 4.09 -12.01
CA ALA A 637 11.44 5.31 -12.19
C ALA A 637 11.46 6.20 -10.94
N SER A 638 11.62 5.60 -9.75
CA SER A 638 11.80 6.34 -8.50
C SER A 638 13.19 6.98 -8.39
N GLU A 639 14.24 6.26 -8.81
CA GLU A 639 15.60 6.81 -8.90
C GLU A 639 15.69 7.98 -9.90
N ARG A 640 14.87 7.95 -10.97
CA ARG A 640 14.76 9.04 -11.93
C ARG A 640 13.80 10.17 -11.52
N SER A 641 13.29 10.15 -10.29
CA SER A 641 12.37 11.17 -9.76
C SER A 641 11.06 11.31 -10.55
N PHE A 642 10.59 10.24 -11.22
CA PHE A 642 9.22 10.19 -11.76
C PHE A 642 8.22 9.66 -10.73
N LEU A 643 8.67 8.71 -9.90
CA LEU A 643 7.89 8.12 -8.82
C LEU A 643 8.60 8.30 -7.47
N LYS A 644 7.86 8.08 -6.37
CA LYS A 644 8.38 7.91 -5.02
C LYS A 644 7.81 6.63 -4.44
N LYS A 645 8.64 5.94 -3.67
CA LYS A 645 8.27 4.72 -2.96
C LYS A 645 7.76 5.07 -1.57
N VAL A 646 6.51 4.74 -1.28
CA VAL A 646 5.86 5.00 0.02
C VAL A 646 5.46 3.66 0.62
N GLY A 647 6.28 3.14 1.54
CA GLY A 647 6.15 1.76 2.01
C GLY A 647 6.35 0.74 0.88
N GLY A 648 5.36 -0.12 0.64
CA GLY A 648 5.34 -1.09 -0.45
C GLY A 648 4.69 -0.60 -1.75
N GLY A 649 4.21 0.65 -1.80
CA GLY A 649 3.54 1.27 -2.93
C GLY A 649 4.38 2.36 -3.61
N TYR A 650 3.88 2.86 -4.74
CA TYR A 650 4.50 3.93 -5.53
C TYR A 650 3.50 5.06 -5.81
N ILE A 651 3.97 6.30 -5.72
CA ILE A 651 3.19 7.52 -5.99
C ILE A 651 3.98 8.36 -7.01
N PHE A 652 3.31 9.04 -7.95
CA PHE A 652 4.00 10.03 -8.79
C PHE A 652 4.50 11.19 -7.93
N VAL A 653 5.72 11.69 -8.18
CA VAL A 653 6.28 12.79 -7.37
C VAL A 653 5.35 13.99 -7.33
N HIS A 654 4.65 14.24 -8.45
CA HIS A 654 3.71 15.33 -8.60
C HIS A 654 2.43 14.88 -9.32
N GLY A 655 1.27 15.30 -8.82
CA GLY A 655 -0.03 14.99 -9.44
C GLY A 655 -0.17 15.59 -10.85
N MET A 656 0.40 16.77 -11.09
CA MET A 656 0.41 17.39 -12.43
C MET A 656 1.26 16.59 -13.42
N LEU A 657 2.39 16.02 -12.97
CA LEU A 657 3.22 15.14 -13.78
C LEU A 657 2.48 13.85 -14.15
N GLN A 658 1.72 13.27 -13.21
CA GLN A 658 0.84 12.13 -13.50
C GLN A 658 -0.20 12.48 -14.56
N LYS A 659 -0.91 13.62 -14.41
CA LYS A 659 -1.89 14.10 -15.40
C LYS A 659 -1.24 14.33 -16.78
N HIS A 660 -0.02 14.89 -16.82
CA HIS A 660 0.74 15.07 -18.05
C HIS A 660 1.06 13.74 -18.73
N PHE A 661 1.63 12.77 -18.00
CA PHE A 661 1.87 11.42 -18.54
C PHE A 661 0.57 10.75 -19.02
N ALA A 662 -0.55 10.95 -18.33
CA ALA A 662 -1.81 10.34 -18.71
C ALA A 662 -2.40 10.91 -20.02
N ARG A 663 -2.16 12.21 -20.28
CA ARG A 663 -2.58 12.91 -21.51
C ARG A 663 -1.68 12.63 -22.71
N MET A 664 -0.48 12.08 -22.51
CA MET A 664 0.38 11.66 -23.61
C MET A 664 -0.26 10.55 -24.46
N LYS A 665 -0.11 10.65 -25.78
CA LYS A 665 -0.60 9.67 -26.75
C LYS A 665 0.43 8.59 -27.06
#